data_AF-A0A7Y2WVN7-F1
#
_entry.id   AF-A0A7Y2WVN7-F1
#
_cell.length_a   1.000
_cell.length_b   1.000
_cell.length_c   1.000
_cell.angle_alpha   90.00
_cell.angle_beta   90.00
_cell.angle_gamma   90.00
#
_symmetry.space_group_name_H-M   'P 1'
#
loop_
_entity.id
_entity.type
_entity.pdbx_description
1 polymer ?
#
loop_
_entity_poly.entity_id
_entity_poly.type
_entity_poly.pdbx_seq_one_letter_code
_entity_poly.pdbx_strand_id
1 'polypeptide(L)'
;MADFPTEGKPPFINRKLSVAEWNSYVADYNFGRLAPSRLVLHHTAVPTEAQWTGLGSMRGMQRFYAGKGWTAGPHIYTGPDGIWLATPMSEIGIHAGTGNGSLSAGWYSVGLEMVGYFDKVRPTGAVWEHAKAVMAGLSRRLGIPPRQLISFHRDYTNQKSCPGWAVTKDWVWGEVDAYLNNVAPPPAPVPGPIGTPTPSEEALLEALLNESYSRRSGTQGYNPDWAFHQYAVSHSMGMPMGQSAKIMADGKTYTYQPFARDTLYCEVPNWGDVKTLSELLGGSIPPSGLGRILLDVTYASGGTTFHADWAMHQFAMAAKLGPPVGNSAQISVDGKTYAYQAFAVDTLYNLVPNWGDLKMLSQIAATTDPATVRLRDALLAATYKQARATYHPDWAFHQLARGFNIGAPLGEGSQVKLEQTTYALQVYALDTLYNVVPNWSAVKRLRDLATSQGMAVLGAAMEEADTPQPDGAWEPPTTVDLHIVRASPQATAWGERGGRPIDMIIIHGLPGGADATLAAMTDMESRFATHYYVGLDGAITQLVDEDKAAWHAGMATLSGTWYNLNRSSIGVGIERPAGWPVAPAQNTDAQIMALRWLLRNIDQRHGISAEGVLLWGSLASSDEGSLDGLPLDVLREVLA
;
A
#
# COMPACT_ATOMS: atom_id res chain seq x y z
N MET A 1 9.72 -29.72 -23.11
CA MET A 1 9.95 -29.80 -24.58
C MET A 1 10.73 -28.57 -25.02
N ALA A 2 11.56 -28.64 -26.07
CA ALA A 2 12.09 -27.41 -26.68
C ALA A 2 10.95 -26.66 -27.38
N ASP A 3 10.90 -25.33 -27.26
CA ASP A 3 9.84 -24.53 -27.86
C ASP A 3 9.90 -24.56 -29.40
N PHE A 4 8.81 -24.17 -30.05
CA PHE A 4 8.72 -24.01 -31.50
C PHE A 4 9.66 -22.89 -31.99
N PRO A 5 10.19 -22.98 -33.22
CA PRO A 5 11.04 -21.94 -33.77
C PRO A 5 10.26 -20.66 -34.00
N THR A 6 10.89 -19.52 -33.71
CA THR A 6 10.36 -18.19 -34.01
C THR A 6 10.74 -17.73 -35.42
N GLU A 7 9.89 -16.95 -36.06
CA GLU A 7 10.15 -16.27 -37.32
C GLU A 7 9.91 -14.75 -37.21
N GLY A 8 10.46 -13.98 -38.15
CA GLY A 8 10.21 -12.54 -38.27
C GLY A 8 10.81 -11.68 -37.15
N LYS A 9 10.36 -10.42 -37.06
CA LYS A 9 10.81 -9.43 -36.06
C LYS A 9 9.58 -8.64 -35.58
N PRO A 10 9.34 -8.49 -34.26
CA PRO A 10 9.96 -9.29 -33.20
C PRO A 10 9.73 -10.79 -33.40
N PRO A 11 10.62 -11.67 -32.94
CA PRO A 11 10.51 -13.11 -33.13
C PRO A 11 9.20 -13.63 -32.56
N PHE A 12 8.29 -14.03 -33.45
CA PHE A 12 7.04 -14.67 -33.07
C PHE A 12 7.09 -16.12 -33.52
N ILE A 13 6.58 -17.01 -32.69
CA ILE A 13 6.39 -18.43 -33.04
C ILE A 13 5.41 -18.55 -34.22
N ASN A 14 4.37 -17.71 -34.29
CA ASN A 14 3.35 -17.71 -35.35
C ASN A 14 2.69 -19.09 -35.57
N ARG A 15 2.64 -19.91 -34.52
CA ARG A 15 2.01 -21.23 -34.54
C ARG A 15 0.64 -21.14 -33.93
N LYS A 16 -0.36 -21.64 -34.66
CA LYS A 16 -1.70 -21.88 -34.12
C LYS A 16 -1.77 -23.25 -33.47
N LEU A 17 -2.38 -23.31 -32.30
CA LEU A 17 -2.72 -24.53 -31.58
C LEU A 17 -4.24 -24.60 -31.36
N SER A 18 -4.78 -25.81 -31.43
CA SER A 18 -6.04 -26.15 -30.81
C SER A 18 -5.92 -26.18 -29.27
N VAL A 19 -7.04 -26.23 -28.56
CA VAL A 19 -7.06 -26.36 -27.09
C VAL A 19 -6.30 -27.61 -26.62
N ALA A 20 -6.45 -28.75 -27.32
CA ALA A 20 -5.78 -30.00 -26.97
C ALA A 20 -4.25 -29.89 -27.17
N GLU A 21 -3.81 -29.30 -28.28
CA GLU A 21 -2.41 -29.05 -28.54
C GLU A 21 -1.82 -28.05 -27.53
N TRP A 22 -2.55 -26.98 -27.18
CA TRP A 22 -2.16 -26.03 -26.14
C TRP A 22 -1.97 -26.71 -24.78
N ASN A 23 -2.94 -27.52 -24.35
CA ASN A 23 -2.86 -28.22 -23.07
C ASN A 23 -1.64 -29.14 -22.99
N SER A 24 -1.33 -29.83 -24.10
CA SER A 24 -0.13 -30.67 -24.20
C SER A 24 1.14 -29.82 -24.17
N TYR A 25 1.14 -28.71 -24.92
CA TYR A 25 2.26 -27.79 -25.01
C TYR A 25 2.62 -27.14 -23.65
N VAL A 26 1.63 -26.61 -22.93
CA VAL A 26 1.86 -25.91 -21.65
C VAL A 26 2.23 -26.87 -20.52
N ALA A 27 1.70 -28.10 -20.51
CA ALA A 27 1.99 -29.11 -19.50
C ALA A 27 3.50 -29.45 -19.45
N ASP A 28 4.13 -29.60 -20.61
CA ASP A 28 5.54 -29.96 -20.73
C ASP A 28 6.45 -28.75 -21.06
N TYR A 29 5.91 -27.53 -20.94
CA TYR A 29 6.65 -26.32 -21.26
C TYR A 29 7.78 -26.09 -20.26
N ASN A 30 8.95 -25.75 -20.78
CA ASN A 30 10.10 -25.37 -19.98
C ASN A 30 10.23 -23.84 -19.99
N PHE A 31 9.85 -23.20 -18.88
CA PHE A 31 9.97 -21.74 -18.75
C PHE A 31 11.42 -21.25 -18.57
N GLY A 32 12.40 -22.15 -18.53
CA GLY A 32 13.80 -21.80 -18.35
C GLY A 32 14.14 -21.47 -16.90
N ARG A 33 15.02 -20.49 -16.70
CA ARG A 33 15.62 -20.15 -15.39
C ARG A 33 14.63 -19.52 -14.40
N LEU A 34 13.60 -18.86 -14.91
CA LEU A 34 12.57 -18.22 -14.13
C LEU A 34 11.22 -18.57 -14.75
N ALA A 35 10.32 -19.16 -13.97
CA ALA A 35 8.94 -19.34 -14.39
C ALA A 35 8.18 -18.01 -14.25
N PRO A 36 7.24 -17.69 -15.15
CA PRO A 36 6.37 -16.54 -14.97
C PRO A 36 5.52 -16.79 -13.72
N SER A 37 5.30 -15.74 -12.93
CA SER A 37 4.45 -15.81 -11.74
C SER A 37 3.13 -15.06 -11.91
N ARG A 38 2.93 -14.45 -13.09
CA ARG A 38 1.78 -13.59 -13.41
C ARG A 38 1.31 -13.81 -14.85
N LEU A 39 0.06 -13.47 -15.11
CA LEU A 39 -0.55 -13.39 -16.43
C LEU A 39 -1.29 -12.06 -16.52
N VAL A 40 -1.04 -11.29 -17.57
CA VAL A 40 -1.78 -10.05 -17.83
C VAL A 40 -2.75 -10.31 -18.97
N LEU A 41 -4.04 -10.18 -18.70
CA LEU A 41 -5.11 -10.33 -19.69
C LEU A 41 -5.34 -9.02 -20.42
N HIS A 42 -5.46 -9.13 -21.75
CA HIS A 42 -5.66 -8.03 -22.68
C HIS A 42 -6.83 -8.31 -23.62
N HIS A 43 -7.27 -7.27 -24.29
CA HIS A 43 -7.94 -7.37 -25.57
C HIS A 43 -7.09 -6.68 -26.64
N THR A 44 -7.28 -7.07 -27.90
CA THR A 44 -6.58 -6.40 -29.00
C THR A 44 -7.14 -5.01 -29.28
N ALA A 45 -8.45 -4.79 -29.03
CA ALA A 45 -9.29 -3.71 -29.55
C ALA A 45 -9.35 -3.68 -31.09
N VAL A 46 -8.20 -3.73 -31.75
CA VAL A 46 -7.99 -3.95 -33.18
C VAL A 46 -6.83 -4.94 -33.35
N PRO A 47 -6.99 -6.04 -34.11
CA PRO A 47 -8.19 -6.41 -34.88
C PRO A 47 -9.34 -6.86 -33.99
N THR A 48 -10.57 -6.59 -34.41
CA THR A 48 -11.77 -7.26 -33.88
C THR A 48 -11.87 -8.69 -34.41
N GLU A 49 -12.77 -9.51 -33.85
CA GLU A 49 -13.01 -10.88 -34.34
C GLU A 49 -13.34 -10.91 -35.83
N ALA A 50 -14.13 -9.95 -36.32
CA ALA A 50 -14.48 -9.84 -37.74
C ALA A 50 -13.31 -9.44 -38.65
N GLN A 51 -12.29 -8.78 -38.09
CA GLN A 51 -11.08 -8.36 -38.81
C GLN A 51 -9.96 -9.41 -38.73
N TRP A 52 -10.19 -10.50 -37.99
CA TRP A 52 -9.19 -11.53 -37.78
C TRP A 52 -9.00 -12.41 -39.02
N THR A 53 -7.75 -12.58 -39.44
CA THR A 53 -7.37 -13.37 -40.62
C THR A 53 -6.32 -14.44 -40.27
N GLY A 54 -6.25 -14.84 -39.00
CA GLY A 54 -5.28 -15.84 -38.51
C GLY A 54 -3.84 -15.33 -38.64
N LEU A 55 -3.00 -16.10 -39.34
CA LEU A 55 -1.58 -15.78 -39.54
C LEU A 55 -1.39 -14.39 -40.18
N GLY A 56 -2.31 -13.94 -41.03
CA GLY A 56 -2.28 -12.60 -41.62
C GLY A 56 -2.32 -11.50 -40.55
N SER A 57 -3.22 -11.64 -39.57
CA SER A 57 -3.34 -10.74 -38.43
C SER A 57 -2.16 -10.86 -37.47
N MET A 58 -1.68 -12.07 -37.18
CA MET A 58 -0.48 -12.29 -36.36
C MET A 58 0.74 -11.59 -36.95
N ARG A 59 1.00 -11.77 -38.26
CA ARG A 59 2.06 -11.05 -38.97
C ARG A 59 1.80 -9.55 -39.05
N GLY A 60 0.54 -9.12 -39.11
CA GLY A 60 0.16 -7.72 -39.04
C GLY A 60 0.54 -7.07 -37.71
N MET A 61 0.22 -7.74 -36.60
CA MET A 61 0.59 -7.30 -35.25
C MET A 61 2.10 -7.36 -35.04
N GLN A 62 2.75 -8.44 -35.51
CA GLN A 62 4.20 -8.56 -35.52
C GLN A 62 4.85 -7.36 -36.23
N ARG A 63 4.40 -7.02 -37.45
CA ARG A 63 4.87 -5.81 -38.17
C ARG A 63 4.57 -4.51 -37.43
N PHE A 64 3.41 -4.42 -36.78
CA PHE A 64 3.05 -3.24 -35.99
C PHE A 64 3.99 -3.05 -34.79
N TYR A 65 4.31 -4.12 -34.05
CA TYR A 65 5.27 -4.07 -32.95
C TYR A 65 6.69 -3.82 -33.46
N ALA A 66 7.08 -4.42 -34.59
CA ALA A 66 8.34 -4.12 -35.27
C ALA A 66 8.45 -2.64 -35.64
N GLY A 67 7.36 -2.05 -36.15
CA GLY A 67 7.27 -0.63 -36.47
C GLY A 67 7.35 0.28 -35.24
N LYS A 68 7.07 -0.26 -34.05
CA LYS A 68 7.30 0.39 -32.75
C LYS A 68 8.71 0.12 -32.18
N GLY A 69 9.54 -0.66 -32.89
CA GLY A 69 10.86 -1.07 -32.43
C GLY A 69 10.84 -2.11 -31.31
N TRP A 70 9.72 -2.76 -31.06
CA TRP A 70 9.61 -3.76 -29.99
C TRP A 70 10.35 -5.03 -30.38
N THR A 71 11.13 -5.56 -29.44
CA THR A 71 11.92 -6.80 -29.59
C THR A 71 11.15 -8.06 -29.22
N ALA A 72 9.99 -7.91 -28.60
CA ALA A 72 9.03 -8.96 -28.31
C ALA A 72 7.60 -8.37 -28.39
N GLY A 73 6.59 -9.23 -28.35
CA GLY A 73 5.20 -8.83 -28.18
C GLY A 73 4.56 -9.53 -26.98
N PRO A 74 3.23 -9.46 -26.84
CA PRO A 74 2.48 -10.41 -26.02
C PRO A 74 2.83 -11.86 -26.40
N HIS A 75 2.62 -12.78 -25.46
CA HIS A 75 3.05 -14.17 -25.65
C HIS A 75 2.01 -14.97 -26.44
N ILE A 76 0.73 -14.68 -26.22
CA ILE A 76 -0.38 -15.49 -26.71
C ILE A 76 -1.51 -14.60 -27.21
N TYR A 77 -2.11 -14.99 -28.32
CA TYR A 77 -3.35 -14.42 -28.85
C TYR A 77 -4.42 -15.49 -28.95
N THR A 78 -5.62 -15.20 -28.47
CA THR A 78 -6.77 -16.10 -28.60
C THR A 78 -7.70 -15.55 -29.66
N GLY A 79 -7.60 -16.10 -30.86
CA GLY A 79 -8.43 -15.76 -32.00
C GLY A 79 -9.66 -16.67 -32.11
N PRO A 80 -10.63 -16.30 -32.97
CA PRO A 80 -11.78 -17.15 -33.25
C PRO A 80 -11.40 -18.51 -33.87
N ASP A 81 -10.20 -18.66 -34.42
CA ASP A 81 -9.75 -19.86 -35.13
C ASP A 81 -8.73 -20.73 -34.35
N GLY A 82 -8.26 -20.28 -33.18
CA GLY A 82 -7.33 -21.03 -32.31
C GLY A 82 -6.51 -20.15 -31.35
N ILE A 83 -5.59 -20.80 -30.63
CA ILE A 83 -4.62 -20.17 -29.74
C ILE A 83 -3.32 -19.95 -30.53
N TRP A 84 -2.92 -18.71 -30.73
CA TRP A 84 -1.73 -18.35 -31.48
C TRP A 84 -0.58 -18.01 -30.54
N LEU A 85 0.54 -18.68 -30.73
CA LEU A 85 1.79 -18.41 -30.02
C LEU A 85 2.54 -17.28 -30.72
N ALA A 86 3.00 -16.31 -29.93
CA ALA A 86 3.82 -15.18 -30.36
C ALA A 86 5.18 -15.25 -29.68
N THR A 87 5.45 -14.42 -28.67
CA THR A 87 6.71 -14.50 -27.91
C THR A 87 6.78 -15.82 -27.12
N PRO A 88 7.90 -16.58 -27.16
CA PRO A 88 8.12 -17.73 -26.28
C PRO A 88 7.86 -17.39 -24.81
N MET A 89 7.13 -18.24 -24.09
CA MET A 89 6.78 -17.98 -22.68
C MET A 89 7.96 -18.11 -21.71
N SER A 90 9.10 -18.64 -22.15
CA SER A 90 10.36 -18.61 -21.40
C SER A 90 11.08 -17.26 -21.49
N GLU A 91 10.59 -16.35 -22.34
CA GLU A 91 11.13 -15.01 -22.55
C GLU A 91 10.17 -13.95 -22.00
N ILE A 92 10.68 -12.74 -21.77
CA ILE A 92 9.86 -11.62 -21.30
C ILE A 92 9.25 -10.92 -22.51
N GLY A 93 7.92 -11.00 -22.63
CA GLY A 93 7.16 -10.26 -23.63
C GLY A 93 7.01 -8.76 -23.34
N ILE A 94 6.58 -8.02 -24.36
CA ILE A 94 6.26 -6.59 -24.26
C ILE A 94 4.76 -6.40 -24.49
N HIS A 95 4.00 -6.11 -23.43
CA HIS A 95 2.54 -5.99 -23.54
C HIS A 95 1.87 -5.06 -22.51
N ALA A 96 2.41 -4.92 -21.29
CA ALA A 96 1.78 -4.21 -20.17
C ALA A 96 2.71 -3.20 -19.46
N GLY A 97 3.78 -2.75 -20.12
CA GLY A 97 4.75 -1.84 -19.51
C GLY A 97 5.40 -2.45 -18.27
N THR A 98 5.14 -1.88 -17.09
CA THR A 98 5.66 -2.38 -15.81
C THR A 98 5.08 -3.74 -15.44
N GLY A 99 3.91 -4.07 -15.96
CA GLY A 99 3.30 -5.39 -15.84
C GLY A 99 4.06 -6.51 -16.54
N ASN A 100 5.03 -6.21 -17.42
CA ASN A 100 5.87 -7.24 -18.06
C ASN A 100 6.77 -7.96 -17.03
N GLY A 101 7.30 -7.23 -16.05
CA GLY A 101 8.34 -7.69 -15.11
C GLY A 101 9.74 -7.79 -15.73
N SER A 102 10.67 -8.42 -15.00
CA SER A 102 12.05 -8.64 -15.46
C SER A 102 12.72 -9.81 -14.74
N LEU A 103 13.77 -10.38 -15.35
CA LEU A 103 14.57 -11.41 -14.69
C LEU A 103 15.25 -10.89 -13.41
N SER A 104 15.67 -9.61 -13.40
CA SER A 104 16.27 -8.96 -12.24
C SER A 104 15.30 -8.74 -11.09
N ALA A 105 14.01 -8.52 -11.38
CA ALA A 105 12.98 -8.40 -10.37
C ALA A 105 12.58 -9.77 -9.77
N GLY A 106 13.13 -10.87 -10.29
CA GLY A 106 12.76 -12.23 -9.89
C GLY A 106 11.35 -12.61 -10.31
N TRP A 107 10.69 -11.86 -11.20
CA TRP A 107 9.37 -12.20 -11.72
C TRP A 107 9.11 -11.56 -13.10
N TYR A 108 8.30 -12.22 -13.91
CA TYR A 108 7.69 -11.64 -15.12
C TYR A 108 6.30 -12.21 -15.35
N SER A 109 5.60 -11.67 -16.34
CA SER A 109 4.24 -12.09 -16.67
C SER A 109 4.08 -12.58 -18.11
N VAL A 110 3.09 -13.44 -18.31
CA VAL A 110 2.60 -13.83 -19.65
C VAL A 110 1.48 -12.88 -20.07
N GLY A 111 1.71 -12.05 -21.09
CA GLY A 111 0.65 -11.31 -21.80
C GLY A 111 -0.22 -12.21 -22.68
N LEU A 112 -1.53 -12.22 -22.40
CA LEU A 112 -2.58 -12.94 -23.13
C LEU A 112 -3.56 -11.95 -23.79
N GLU A 113 -3.66 -11.99 -25.12
CA GLU A 113 -4.46 -11.07 -25.93
C GLU A 113 -5.73 -11.74 -26.48
N MET A 114 -6.90 -11.30 -26.02
CA MET A 114 -8.18 -11.72 -26.59
C MET A 114 -8.49 -10.89 -27.83
N VAL A 115 -8.64 -11.54 -28.99
CA VAL A 115 -8.99 -10.85 -30.23
C VAL A 115 -10.41 -10.31 -30.14
N GLY A 116 -10.56 -8.98 -30.09
CA GLY A 116 -11.86 -8.33 -29.97
C GLY A 116 -11.81 -7.00 -29.21
N TYR A 117 -12.99 -6.40 -29.05
CA TYR A 117 -13.19 -5.16 -28.29
C TYR A 117 -14.32 -5.35 -27.28
N PHE A 118 -13.94 -5.53 -26.01
CA PHE A 118 -14.84 -6.00 -24.95
C PHE A 118 -15.22 -4.93 -23.93
N ASP A 119 -15.24 -3.65 -24.36
CA ASP A 119 -15.74 -2.57 -23.49
C ASP A 119 -17.22 -2.71 -23.21
N LYS A 120 -18.00 -3.15 -24.20
CA LYS A 120 -19.46 -3.16 -24.11
C LYS A 120 -20.06 -4.55 -23.96
N VAL A 121 -19.37 -5.56 -24.44
CA VAL A 121 -19.87 -6.94 -24.44
C VAL A 121 -18.73 -7.84 -24.00
N ARG A 122 -19.03 -8.85 -23.18
CA ARG A 122 -18.04 -9.85 -22.77
C ARG A 122 -17.56 -10.66 -23.98
N PRO A 123 -16.31 -11.15 -23.97
CA PRO A 123 -15.90 -12.15 -24.92
C PRO A 123 -16.78 -13.39 -24.76
N THR A 124 -17.15 -14.00 -25.89
CA THR A 124 -17.96 -15.22 -25.94
C THR A 124 -17.40 -16.15 -27.02
N GLY A 125 -17.98 -17.35 -27.15
CA GLY A 125 -17.62 -18.28 -28.20
C GLY A 125 -16.15 -18.68 -28.18
N ALA A 126 -15.59 -18.94 -29.35
CA ALA A 126 -14.26 -19.54 -29.50
C ALA A 126 -13.13 -18.69 -28.86
N VAL A 127 -13.16 -17.36 -28.99
CA VAL A 127 -12.14 -16.48 -28.38
C VAL A 127 -12.09 -16.67 -26.87
N TRP A 128 -13.26 -16.71 -26.21
CA TRP A 128 -13.32 -16.88 -24.77
C TRP A 128 -12.93 -18.29 -24.32
N GLU A 129 -13.37 -19.32 -25.04
CA GLU A 129 -12.98 -20.71 -24.73
C GLU A 129 -11.46 -20.92 -24.85
N HIS A 130 -10.83 -20.31 -25.87
CA HIS A 130 -9.38 -20.32 -26.02
C HIS A 130 -8.69 -19.57 -24.87
N ALA A 131 -9.20 -18.40 -24.46
CA ALA A 131 -8.65 -17.64 -23.33
C ALA A 131 -8.74 -18.41 -22.00
N LYS A 132 -9.87 -19.06 -21.73
CA LYS A 132 -10.03 -19.94 -20.56
C LYS A 132 -9.03 -21.09 -20.57
N ALA A 133 -8.86 -21.76 -21.71
CA ALA A 133 -7.88 -22.84 -21.85
C ALA A 133 -6.44 -22.37 -21.55
N VAL A 134 -6.06 -21.16 -22.01
CA VAL A 134 -4.75 -20.58 -21.73
C VAL A 134 -4.56 -20.27 -20.25
N MET A 135 -5.50 -19.53 -19.65
CA MET A 135 -5.43 -19.13 -18.24
C MET A 135 -5.44 -20.34 -17.30
N ALA A 136 -6.32 -21.31 -17.56
CA ALA A 136 -6.41 -22.55 -16.79
C ALA A 136 -5.15 -23.41 -16.96
N GLY A 137 -4.66 -23.56 -18.19
CA GLY A 137 -3.44 -24.32 -18.49
C GLY A 137 -2.22 -23.78 -17.74
N LEU A 138 -2.02 -22.46 -17.76
CA LEU A 138 -0.93 -21.79 -17.04
C LEU A 138 -1.10 -21.86 -15.52
N SER A 139 -2.32 -21.65 -15.01
CA SER A 139 -2.61 -21.80 -13.57
C SER A 139 -2.24 -23.20 -13.07
N ARG A 140 -2.68 -24.25 -13.78
CA ARG A 140 -2.35 -25.64 -13.45
C ARG A 140 -0.84 -25.90 -13.53
N ARG A 141 -0.19 -25.41 -14.59
CA ARG A 141 1.25 -25.66 -14.83
C ARG A 141 2.16 -24.97 -13.82
N LEU A 142 1.80 -23.78 -13.37
CA LEU A 142 2.59 -22.97 -12.45
C LEU A 142 2.23 -23.24 -10.98
N GLY A 143 1.11 -23.91 -10.71
CA GLY A 143 0.61 -24.13 -9.36
C GLY A 143 0.10 -22.85 -8.69
N ILE A 144 -0.26 -21.84 -9.48
CA ILE A 144 -0.72 -20.53 -9.00
C ILE A 144 -2.24 -20.43 -9.26
N PRO A 145 -3.08 -20.24 -8.23
CA PRO A 145 -4.53 -20.09 -8.41
C PRO A 145 -4.89 -18.92 -9.35
N PRO A 146 -6.00 -19.00 -10.12
CA PRO A 146 -6.37 -17.95 -11.07
C PRO A 146 -6.43 -16.53 -10.49
N ARG A 147 -6.90 -16.39 -9.24
CA ARG A 147 -6.98 -15.11 -8.52
C ARG A 147 -5.62 -14.47 -8.23
N GLN A 148 -4.57 -15.28 -8.09
CA GLN A 148 -3.20 -14.82 -7.84
C GLN A 148 -2.41 -14.65 -9.14
N LEU A 149 -2.73 -15.46 -10.16
CA LEU A 149 -2.05 -15.46 -11.44
C LEU A 149 -2.52 -14.32 -12.36
N ILE A 150 -3.83 -14.06 -12.43
CA ILE A 150 -4.44 -13.27 -13.51
C ILE A 150 -4.69 -11.82 -13.07
N SER A 151 -4.00 -10.88 -13.71
CA SER A 151 -4.22 -9.43 -13.66
C SER A 151 -4.64 -8.88 -15.02
N PHE A 152 -5.05 -7.62 -15.08
CA PHE A 152 -5.51 -6.95 -16.29
C PHE A 152 -4.51 -5.88 -16.76
N HIS A 153 -4.46 -5.57 -18.06
CA HIS A 153 -3.58 -4.49 -18.56
C HIS A 153 -3.82 -3.17 -17.82
N ARG A 154 -5.10 -2.80 -17.60
CA ARG A 154 -5.47 -1.59 -16.86
C ARG A 154 -4.99 -1.54 -15.41
N ASP A 155 -4.58 -2.68 -14.82
CA ASP A 155 -3.93 -2.68 -13.51
C ASP A 155 -2.51 -2.06 -13.56
N TYR A 156 -1.93 -1.88 -14.75
CA TYR A 156 -0.60 -1.31 -14.97
C TYR A 156 -0.62 0.03 -15.72
N THR A 157 -1.82 0.55 -16.05
CA THR A 157 -1.98 1.83 -16.75
C THR A 157 -3.40 2.39 -16.60
N ASN A 158 -3.51 3.67 -16.25
CA ASN A 158 -4.81 4.36 -16.04
C ASN A 158 -5.47 4.88 -17.33
N GLN A 159 -4.87 4.61 -18.49
CA GLN A 159 -5.28 5.20 -19.78
C GLN A 159 -6.07 4.23 -20.66
N LYS A 160 -6.28 2.99 -20.21
CA LYS A 160 -6.79 1.92 -21.05
C LYS A 160 -7.92 1.18 -20.37
N SER A 161 -8.97 0.88 -21.13
CA SER A 161 -10.06 0.01 -20.70
C SER A 161 -9.70 -1.48 -20.74
N CYS A 162 -8.55 -1.85 -21.32
CA CYS A 162 -8.11 -3.22 -21.59
C CYS A 162 -8.04 -4.10 -20.31
N PRO A 163 -8.60 -5.34 -20.30
CA PRO A 163 -9.13 -6.14 -21.42
C PRO A 163 -10.59 -5.83 -21.83
N GLY A 164 -11.15 -4.73 -21.37
CA GLY A 164 -12.51 -4.27 -21.68
C GLY A 164 -13.37 -4.11 -20.43
N TRP A 165 -14.24 -3.10 -20.39
CA TRP A 165 -15.11 -2.82 -19.26
C TRP A 165 -16.15 -3.90 -18.96
N ALA A 166 -16.60 -4.67 -19.97
CA ALA A 166 -17.53 -5.78 -19.72
C ALA A 166 -16.84 -6.98 -19.04
N VAL A 167 -15.50 -7.03 -19.06
CA VAL A 167 -14.67 -8.09 -18.47
C VAL A 167 -14.32 -7.70 -17.03
N THR A 168 -14.87 -8.41 -16.04
CA THR A 168 -14.57 -8.17 -14.61
C THR A 168 -13.71 -9.30 -14.04
N LYS A 169 -12.92 -9.00 -12.99
CA LYS A 169 -12.00 -9.98 -12.37
C LYS A 169 -12.76 -11.19 -11.80
N ASP A 170 -13.81 -10.96 -11.03
CA ASP A 170 -14.64 -12.04 -10.47
C ASP A 170 -15.25 -12.95 -11.52
N TRP A 171 -15.69 -12.37 -12.65
CA TRP A 171 -16.20 -13.14 -13.77
C TRP A 171 -15.11 -14.01 -14.40
N VAL A 172 -13.96 -13.43 -14.72
CA VAL A 172 -12.82 -14.16 -15.30
C VAL A 172 -12.36 -15.28 -14.37
N TRP A 173 -12.13 -14.98 -13.09
CA TRP A 173 -11.67 -15.96 -12.12
C TRP A 173 -12.69 -17.10 -11.94
N GLY A 174 -13.98 -16.78 -11.78
CA GLY A 174 -15.03 -17.78 -11.64
C GLY A 174 -15.17 -18.69 -12.86
N GLU A 175 -15.06 -18.14 -14.06
CA GLU A 175 -15.08 -18.91 -15.32
C GLU A 175 -13.85 -19.83 -15.46
N VAL A 176 -12.66 -19.34 -15.10
CA VAL A 176 -11.41 -20.12 -15.17
C VAL A 176 -11.38 -21.21 -14.10
N ASP A 177 -11.81 -20.91 -12.88
CA ASP A 177 -11.95 -21.89 -11.80
C ASP A 177 -12.95 -22.98 -12.20
N ALA A 178 -14.09 -22.63 -12.80
CA ALA A 178 -15.06 -23.61 -13.27
C ALA A 178 -14.49 -24.49 -14.40
N TYR A 179 -13.75 -23.88 -15.34
CA TYR A 179 -13.04 -24.60 -16.40
C TYR A 179 -12.00 -25.58 -15.82
N LEU A 180 -11.20 -25.15 -14.83
CA LEU A 180 -10.20 -25.99 -14.16
C LEU A 180 -10.82 -27.21 -13.48
N ASN A 181 -12.00 -27.03 -12.87
CA ASN A 181 -12.72 -28.05 -12.12
C ASN A 181 -13.69 -28.88 -12.98
N ASN A 182 -13.80 -28.58 -14.28
CA ASN A 182 -14.75 -29.21 -15.20
C ASN A 182 -16.20 -29.16 -14.68
N VAL A 183 -16.60 -28.01 -14.14
CA VAL A 183 -17.95 -27.73 -13.64
C VAL A 183 -18.59 -26.60 -14.43
N ALA A 184 -19.92 -26.48 -14.36
CA ALA A 184 -20.61 -25.33 -14.94
C ALA A 184 -20.12 -24.04 -14.25
N PRO A 185 -19.84 -22.97 -15.02
CA PRO A 185 -19.44 -21.71 -14.43
C PRO A 185 -20.55 -21.13 -13.56
N PRO A 186 -20.18 -20.39 -12.49
CA PRO A 186 -21.17 -19.70 -11.69
C PRO A 186 -21.96 -18.71 -12.56
N PRO A 187 -23.22 -18.38 -12.20
CA PRO A 187 -23.99 -17.36 -12.90
C PRO A 187 -23.14 -16.11 -13.03
N ALA A 188 -22.89 -15.69 -14.26
CA ALA A 188 -22.00 -14.57 -14.51
C ALA A 188 -22.57 -13.34 -13.77
N PRO A 189 -21.78 -12.67 -12.92
CA PRO A 189 -22.26 -11.47 -12.23
C PRO A 189 -22.76 -10.48 -13.29
N VAL A 190 -23.84 -9.76 -13.00
CA VAL A 190 -24.35 -8.72 -13.90
C VAL A 190 -23.17 -7.78 -14.17
N PRO A 191 -22.77 -7.55 -15.44
CA PRO A 191 -21.76 -6.54 -15.74
C PRO A 191 -22.18 -5.25 -15.05
N GLY A 192 -21.30 -4.65 -14.24
CA GLY A 192 -21.53 -3.32 -13.71
C GLY A 192 -21.86 -2.35 -14.86
N PRO A 193 -22.56 -1.24 -14.61
CA PRO A 193 -23.03 -0.33 -15.65
C PRO A 193 -21.96 -0.09 -16.72
N ILE A 194 -22.24 -0.59 -17.93
CA ILE A 194 -21.38 -0.41 -19.09
C ILE A 194 -21.44 1.06 -19.45
N GLY A 195 -20.33 1.76 -19.19
CA GLY A 195 -20.27 3.21 -19.37
C GLY A 195 -21.00 3.98 -18.28
N THR A 196 -20.75 3.65 -17.01
CA THR A 196 -20.59 4.66 -15.95
C THR A 196 -19.88 3.95 -14.81
N PRO A 197 -18.76 4.48 -14.29
CA PRO A 197 -18.12 3.89 -13.12
C PRO A 197 -19.17 3.66 -12.02
N THR A 198 -19.18 2.45 -11.46
CA THR A 198 -19.43 2.29 -10.04
C THR A 198 -18.12 2.65 -9.35
N PRO A 199 -18.14 3.28 -8.16
CA PRO A 199 -16.91 3.64 -7.47
C PRO A 199 -16.02 2.40 -7.38
N SER A 200 -14.76 2.51 -7.81
CA SER A 200 -13.78 1.46 -7.53
C SER A 200 -13.79 1.23 -6.01
N GLU A 201 -13.60 -0.02 -5.58
CA GLU A 201 -13.52 -0.32 -4.14
C GLU A 201 -12.44 0.53 -3.46
N GLU A 202 -11.41 0.94 -4.19
CA GLU A 202 -10.41 1.93 -3.83
C GLU A 202 -10.98 3.34 -3.63
N ALA A 203 -11.78 3.88 -4.56
CA ALA A 203 -12.43 5.19 -4.40
C ALA A 203 -13.45 5.20 -3.25
N LEU A 204 -14.15 4.08 -3.05
CA LEU A 204 -15.02 3.89 -1.88
C LEU A 204 -14.20 3.83 -0.59
N LEU A 205 -13.08 3.11 -0.59
CA LEU A 205 -12.18 2.99 0.55
C LEU A 205 -11.60 4.35 0.96
N GLU A 206 -11.09 5.13 0.00
CA GLU A 206 -10.55 6.46 0.22
C GLU A 206 -11.62 7.39 0.79
N ALA A 207 -12.82 7.42 0.20
CA ALA A 207 -13.90 8.27 0.65
C ALA A 207 -14.39 7.91 2.07
N LEU A 208 -14.51 6.61 2.36
CA LEU A 208 -14.90 6.15 3.70
C LEU A 208 -13.82 6.41 4.74
N LEU A 209 -12.54 6.21 4.42
CA LEU A 209 -11.42 6.55 5.31
C LEU A 209 -11.35 8.05 5.57
N ASN A 210 -11.47 8.87 4.52
CA ASN A 210 -11.48 10.33 4.63
C ASN A 210 -12.61 10.82 5.55
N GLU A 211 -13.82 10.30 5.34
CA GLU A 211 -14.99 10.64 6.16
C GLU A 211 -14.90 10.10 7.60
N SER A 212 -14.23 8.96 7.80
CA SER A 212 -14.07 8.37 9.14
C SER A 212 -13.03 9.13 9.96
N TYR A 213 -11.90 9.47 9.35
CA TYR A 213 -10.81 10.19 10.02
C TYR A 213 -11.18 11.62 10.34
N SER A 214 -11.99 12.28 9.50
CA SER A 214 -12.41 13.69 9.68
C SER A 214 -13.34 13.91 10.89
N ARG A 215 -14.00 12.86 11.41
CA ARG A 215 -15.10 13.00 12.38
C ARG A 215 -14.76 13.79 13.63
N ARG A 216 -13.62 13.52 14.24
CA ARG A 216 -13.15 14.22 15.44
C ARG A 216 -11.91 15.07 15.18
N SER A 217 -11.38 15.04 13.96
CA SER A 217 -10.23 15.84 13.52
C SER A 217 -10.65 17.04 12.63
N GLY A 218 -11.94 17.29 12.44
CA GLY A 218 -12.43 18.43 11.65
C GLY A 218 -12.18 18.23 10.16
N THR A 219 -11.36 19.08 9.54
CA THR A 219 -11.02 18.96 8.10
C THR A 219 -9.86 17.99 7.83
N GLN A 220 -9.25 17.41 8.87
CA GLN A 220 -8.13 16.46 8.74
C GLN A 220 -8.65 15.05 8.43
N GLY A 221 -9.02 14.82 7.16
CA GLY A 221 -9.33 13.47 6.68
C GLY A 221 -8.13 12.52 6.74
N TYR A 222 -8.33 11.29 6.28
CA TYR A 222 -7.25 10.31 6.18
C TYR A 222 -6.16 10.82 5.22
N ASN A 223 -4.91 10.60 5.60
CA ASN A 223 -3.76 11.05 4.84
C ASN A 223 -2.68 9.95 4.92
N PRO A 224 -2.38 9.26 3.80
CA PRO A 224 -1.46 8.13 3.80
C PRO A 224 0.01 8.55 3.99
N ASP A 225 0.33 9.84 3.93
CA ASP A 225 1.68 10.38 4.13
C ASP A 225 1.91 10.88 5.57
N TRP A 226 0.88 10.91 6.43
CA TRP A 226 1.02 11.34 7.82
C TRP A 226 1.48 10.18 8.70
N ALA A 227 2.64 10.34 9.38
CA ALA A 227 3.24 9.30 10.21
C ALA A 227 2.28 8.74 11.27
N PHE A 228 1.50 9.61 11.94
CA PHE A 228 0.48 9.16 12.89
C PHE A 228 -0.64 8.33 12.25
N HIS A 229 -1.03 8.65 11.00
CA HIS A 229 -2.07 7.90 10.29
C HIS A 229 -1.54 6.54 9.80
N GLN A 230 -0.31 6.50 9.27
CA GLN A 230 0.37 5.26 8.90
C GLN A 230 0.53 4.33 10.12
N TYR A 231 1.05 4.86 11.24
CA TYR A 231 1.18 4.13 12.49
C TYR A 231 -0.18 3.64 13.00
N ALA A 232 -1.21 4.49 12.94
CA ALA A 232 -2.56 4.14 13.37
C ALA A 232 -3.15 2.96 12.58
N VAL A 233 -2.92 2.91 11.26
CA VAL A 233 -3.36 1.79 10.41
C VAL A 233 -2.55 0.53 10.70
N SER A 234 -1.23 0.60 10.76
CA SER A 234 -0.38 -0.58 10.98
C SER A 234 -0.51 -1.20 12.38
N HIS A 235 -0.88 -0.39 13.38
CA HIS A 235 -1.01 -0.83 14.79
C HIS A 235 -2.46 -0.89 15.28
N SER A 236 -3.46 -0.84 14.39
CA SER A 236 -4.87 -0.98 14.77
C SER A 236 -5.35 0.05 15.80
N MET A 237 -4.86 1.30 15.75
CA MET A 237 -5.12 2.33 16.77
C MET A 237 -6.56 2.88 16.77
N GLY A 238 -7.35 2.56 15.74
CA GLY A 238 -8.70 3.05 15.52
C GLY A 238 -8.75 4.45 14.92
N MET A 239 -9.87 5.14 15.06
CA MET A 239 -10.12 6.45 14.47
C MET A 239 -9.47 7.58 15.31
N PRO A 240 -9.09 8.71 14.69
CA PRO A 240 -8.70 9.91 15.41
C PRO A 240 -9.82 10.36 16.37
N MET A 241 -9.43 10.72 17.59
CA MET A 241 -10.30 11.28 18.62
C MET A 241 -10.17 12.81 18.73
N GLY A 242 -9.26 13.40 17.96
CA GLY A 242 -8.95 14.82 17.93
C GLY A 242 -8.05 15.19 16.76
N GLN A 243 -7.81 16.48 16.61
CA GLN A 243 -6.86 17.02 15.63
C GLN A 243 -5.42 16.76 16.05
N SER A 244 -4.53 16.65 15.06
CA SER A 244 -3.10 16.77 15.28
C SER A 244 -2.78 18.19 15.76
N ALA A 245 -2.05 18.31 16.86
CA ALA A 245 -1.71 19.59 17.50
C ALA A 245 -0.33 19.55 18.15
N LYS A 246 0.22 20.73 18.46
CA LYS A 246 1.53 20.88 19.11
C LYS A 246 1.40 21.21 20.59
N ILE A 247 2.32 20.68 21.39
CA ILE A 247 2.54 21.07 22.79
C ILE A 247 4.02 21.39 22.99
N MET A 248 4.33 22.08 24.09
CA MET A 248 5.70 22.25 24.57
C MET A 248 5.86 21.55 25.91
N ALA A 249 6.96 20.80 26.07
CA ALA A 249 7.36 20.18 27.32
C ALA A 249 8.89 20.22 27.44
N ASP A 250 9.39 20.64 28.60
CA ASP A 250 10.84 20.63 28.90
C ASP A 250 11.71 21.33 27.84
N GLY A 251 11.22 22.45 27.29
CA GLY A 251 11.90 23.23 26.25
C GLY A 251 11.85 22.64 24.85
N LYS A 252 11.19 21.49 24.67
CA LYS A 252 11.00 20.81 23.38
C LYS A 252 9.56 20.96 22.90
N THR A 253 9.38 20.99 21.59
CA THR A 253 8.03 20.96 20.97
C THR A 253 7.71 19.54 20.59
N TYR A 254 6.50 19.08 20.84
CA TYR A 254 5.99 17.79 20.41
C TYR A 254 4.73 17.99 19.61
N THR A 255 4.53 17.19 18.57
CA THR A 255 3.22 17.04 17.95
C THR A 255 2.57 15.79 18.52
N TYR A 256 1.26 15.83 18.70
CA TYR A 256 0.48 14.69 19.15
C TYR A 256 -0.85 14.62 18.40
N GLN A 257 -1.43 13.43 18.35
CA GLN A 257 -2.80 13.21 17.89
C GLN A 257 -3.40 12.06 18.69
N PRO A 258 -4.54 12.28 19.36
CA PRO A 258 -5.23 11.22 20.07
C PRO A 258 -5.98 10.31 19.08
N PHE A 259 -5.78 9.00 19.21
CA PHE A 259 -6.52 7.94 18.51
C PHE A 259 -7.32 7.12 19.50
N ALA A 260 -8.22 6.27 19.00
CA ALA A 260 -9.14 5.52 19.84
C ALA A 260 -8.46 4.62 20.87
N ARG A 261 -7.27 4.08 20.61
CA ARG A 261 -6.54 3.24 21.58
C ARG A 261 -5.53 3.99 22.43
N ASP A 262 -4.91 5.02 21.88
CA ASP A 262 -3.84 5.76 22.54
C ASP A 262 -3.60 7.12 21.87
N THR A 263 -2.77 7.94 22.49
CA THR A 263 -2.27 9.18 21.89
C THR A 263 -0.90 8.95 21.29
N LEU A 264 -0.81 9.19 19.98
CA LEU A 264 0.47 9.21 19.28
C LEU A 264 1.13 10.57 19.46
N TYR A 265 2.44 10.57 19.65
CA TYR A 265 3.23 11.79 19.72
C TYR A 265 4.62 11.59 19.15
N CYS A 266 5.26 12.68 18.75
CA CYS A 266 6.67 12.71 18.35
C CYS A 266 7.26 14.07 18.71
N GLU A 267 8.56 14.11 19.02
CA GLU A 267 9.27 15.37 19.17
C GLU A 267 9.33 16.07 17.80
N VAL A 268 9.18 17.39 17.76
CA VAL A 268 9.37 18.17 16.52
C VAL A 268 10.85 18.51 16.40
N PRO A 269 11.52 18.19 15.27
CA PRO A 269 10.97 17.75 13.97
C PRO A 269 11.09 16.23 13.68
N ASN A 270 11.19 15.37 14.69
CA ASN A 270 11.35 13.91 14.57
C ASN A 270 10.03 13.20 14.23
N TRP A 271 9.37 13.60 13.13
CA TRP A 271 8.02 13.15 12.76
C TRP A 271 7.86 11.64 12.52
N GLY A 272 8.96 10.94 12.21
CA GLY A 272 8.98 9.48 12.03
C GLY A 272 9.18 8.69 13.33
N ASP A 273 9.61 9.32 14.43
CA ASP A 273 9.76 8.71 15.75
C ASP A 273 8.43 8.75 16.50
N VAL A 274 7.42 8.11 15.91
CA VAL A 274 6.07 8.03 16.46
C VAL A 274 6.09 7.12 17.69
N LYS A 275 5.75 7.70 18.84
CA LYS A 275 5.67 7.03 20.13
C LYS A 275 4.24 7.07 20.65
N THR A 276 3.92 6.15 21.55
CA THR A 276 2.60 6.09 22.19
C THR A 276 2.66 6.65 23.61
N LEU A 277 1.60 7.34 24.03
CA LEU A 277 1.49 7.85 25.39
C LEU A 277 1.52 6.69 26.41
N SER A 278 0.91 5.53 26.13
CA SER A 278 0.95 4.41 27.07
C SER A 278 2.37 3.88 27.32
N GLU A 279 3.22 3.79 26.29
CA GLU A 279 4.64 3.43 26.45
C GLU A 279 5.40 4.46 27.26
N LEU A 280 5.18 5.75 27.00
CA LEU A 280 5.82 6.84 27.76
C LEU A 280 5.48 6.80 29.25
N LEU A 281 4.23 6.46 29.57
CA LEU A 281 3.76 6.40 30.96
C LEU A 281 4.26 5.16 31.70
N GLY A 282 4.55 4.07 30.98
CA GLY A 282 5.05 2.82 31.58
C GLY A 282 4.13 2.27 32.69
N GLY A 283 2.82 2.53 32.60
CA GLY A 283 1.83 2.16 33.61
C GLY A 283 1.77 3.08 34.84
N SER A 284 2.51 4.20 34.86
CA SER A 284 2.51 5.17 35.96
C SER A 284 1.98 6.53 35.51
N ILE A 285 1.34 7.28 36.41
CA ILE A 285 0.86 8.65 36.13
C ILE A 285 1.89 9.64 36.69
N PRO A 286 2.70 10.31 35.85
CA PRO A 286 3.66 11.28 36.34
C PRO A 286 2.97 12.55 36.85
N PRO A 287 3.51 13.21 37.90
CA PRO A 287 2.93 14.44 38.43
C PRO A 287 3.14 15.65 37.51
N SER A 288 4.12 15.61 36.62
CA SER A 288 4.48 16.69 35.67
C SER A 288 5.26 16.13 34.47
N GLY A 289 5.67 17.00 33.53
CA GLY A 289 6.46 16.63 32.35
C GLY A 289 5.60 16.20 31.15
N LEU A 290 6.28 15.76 30.09
CA LEU A 290 5.65 15.41 28.80
C LEU A 290 4.47 14.44 28.95
N GLY A 291 4.66 13.33 29.68
CA GLY A 291 3.61 12.33 29.86
C GLY A 291 2.36 12.89 30.53
N ARG A 292 2.53 13.79 31.51
CA ARG A 292 1.41 14.46 32.16
C ARG A 292 0.68 15.43 31.21
N ILE A 293 1.43 16.23 30.47
CA ILE A 293 0.86 17.18 29.50
C ILE A 293 0.08 16.45 28.41
N LEU A 294 0.67 15.39 27.83
CA LEU A 294 0.02 14.57 26.80
C LEU A 294 -1.27 13.94 27.33
N LEU A 295 -1.28 13.46 28.57
CA LEU A 295 -2.47 12.91 29.21
C LEU A 295 -3.57 13.97 29.38
N ASP A 296 -3.21 15.16 29.85
CA ASP A 296 -4.15 16.28 30.02
C ASP A 296 -4.75 16.72 28.68
N VAL A 297 -3.96 16.85 27.60
CA VAL A 297 -4.48 17.21 26.27
C VAL A 297 -5.28 16.07 25.61
N THR A 298 -4.93 14.82 25.91
CA THR A 298 -5.70 13.65 25.47
C THR A 298 -7.10 13.68 26.05
N TYR A 299 -7.23 13.93 27.35
CA TYR A 299 -8.54 14.06 28.00
C TYR A 299 -9.29 15.32 27.54
N ALA A 300 -8.58 16.43 27.32
CA ALA A 300 -9.16 17.66 26.81
C ALA A 300 -9.79 17.49 25.41
N SER A 301 -9.25 16.59 24.57
CA SER A 301 -9.84 16.26 23.26
C SER A 301 -11.26 15.67 23.37
N GLY A 302 -11.54 14.97 24.48
CA GLY A 302 -12.87 14.48 24.86
C GLY A 302 -13.74 15.50 25.59
N GLY A 303 -13.25 16.74 25.77
CA GLY A 303 -13.95 17.80 26.49
C GLY A 303 -13.97 17.62 28.01
N THR A 304 -12.99 16.91 28.57
CA THR A 304 -12.91 16.64 30.01
C THR A 304 -11.49 16.87 30.56
N THR A 305 -11.34 16.94 31.88
CA THR A 305 -10.06 17.12 32.56
C THR A 305 -9.60 15.79 33.14
N PHE A 306 -8.31 15.49 33.02
CA PHE A 306 -7.75 14.29 33.63
C PHE A 306 -7.62 14.43 35.15
N HIS A 307 -8.32 13.57 35.87
CA HIS A 307 -8.23 13.39 37.32
C HIS A 307 -7.45 12.11 37.67
N ALA A 308 -6.27 12.25 38.28
CA ALA A 308 -5.37 11.14 38.61
C ALA A 308 -5.87 10.28 39.79
N ASP A 309 -6.76 10.82 40.61
CA ASP A 309 -7.38 10.20 41.79
C ASP A 309 -8.71 9.52 41.48
N TRP A 310 -9.23 9.65 40.25
CA TRP A 310 -10.49 9.05 39.85
C TRP A 310 -10.30 7.61 39.35
N ALA A 311 -11.03 6.68 39.96
CA ALA A 311 -10.95 5.26 39.64
C ALA A 311 -11.23 4.95 38.15
N MET A 312 -12.22 5.63 37.53
CA MET A 312 -12.52 5.46 36.10
C MET A 312 -11.35 5.83 35.20
N HIS A 313 -10.63 6.91 35.53
CA HIS A 313 -9.50 7.38 34.72
C HIS A 313 -8.28 6.46 34.87
N GLN A 314 -7.99 6.01 36.10
CA GLN A 314 -6.94 5.02 36.35
C GLN A 314 -7.23 3.71 35.62
N PHE A 315 -8.46 3.21 35.70
CA PHE A 315 -8.88 2.01 34.99
C PHE A 315 -8.79 2.18 33.49
N ALA A 316 -9.29 3.29 32.94
CA ALA A 316 -9.27 3.56 31.50
C ALA A 316 -7.84 3.59 30.94
N MET A 317 -6.89 4.14 31.69
CA MET A 317 -5.47 4.11 31.32
C MET A 317 -4.91 2.69 31.34
N ALA A 318 -5.11 1.95 32.43
CA ALA A 318 -4.60 0.59 32.58
C ALA A 318 -5.18 -0.36 31.52
N ALA A 319 -6.46 -0.21 31.21
CA ALA A 319 -7.18 -1.01 30.22
C ALA A 319 -7.07 -0.47 28.78
N LYS A 320 -6.26 0.59 28.55
CA LYS A 320 -6.07 1.22 27.23
C LYS A 320 -7.38 1.53 26.51
N LEU A 321 -8.35 2.11 27.23
CA LEU A 321 -9.66 2.47 26.67
C LEU A 321 -9.63 3.73 25.80
N GLY A 322 -8.45 4.36 25.73
CA GLY A 322 -8.20 5.56 24.94
C GLY A 322 -8.85 6.83 25.51
N PRO A 323 -8.94 7.88 24.69
CA PRO A 323 -9.48 9.17 25.10
C PRO A 323 -10.97 9.09 25.49
N PRO A 324 -11.43 9.92 26.45
CA PRO A 324 -12.85 10.04 26.78
C PRO A 324 -13.66 10.60 25.59
N VAL A 325 -14.91 10.16 25.46
CA VAL A 325 -15.88 10.72 24.49
C VAL A 325 -16.76 11.79 25.15
N GLY A 326 -16.89 11.75 26.48
CA GLY A 326 -17.61 12.74 27.26
C GLY A 326 -17.26 12.71 28.75
N ASN A 327 -17.93 13.57 29.51
CA ASN A 327 -17.72 13.72 30.94
C ASN A 327 -18.27 12.55 31.75
N SER A 328 -17.68 12.31 32.93
CA SER A 328 -18.29 11.46 33.94
C SER A 328 -19.65 12.05 34.36
N ALA A 329 -20.67 11.20 34.44
CA ALA A 329 -22.03 11.58 34.78
C ALA A 329 -22.74 10.46 35.56
N GLN A 330 -23.94 10.74 36.06
CA GLN A 330 -24.78 9.75 36.72
C GLN A 330 -26.06 9.51 35.93
N ILE A 331 -26.54 8.27 35.98
CA ILE A 331 -27.81 7.86 35.38
C ILE A 331 -28.59 7.01 36.38
N SER A 332 -29.89 7.24 36.48
CA SER A 332 -30.79 6.44 37.31
C SER A 332 -31.56 5.45 36.45
N VAL A 333 -31.43 4.16 36.75
CA VAL A 333 -32.14 3.08 36.07
C VAL A 333 -32.76 2.18 37.14
N ASP A 334 -34.07 1.95 37.06
CA ASP A 334 -34.82 1.11 38.00
C ASP A 334 -34.58 1.48 39.48
N GLY A 335 -34.52 2.78 39.79
CA GLY A 335 -34.30 3.30 41.15
C GLY A 335 -32.87 3.16 41.68
N LYS A 336 -31.93 2.65 40.86
CA LYS A 336 -30.50 2.59 41.17
C LYS A 336 -29.74 3.66 40.41
N THR A 337 -28.80 4.33 41.07
CA THR A 337 -27.93 5.33 40.45
C THR A 337 -26.60 4.72 40.08
N TYR A 338 -26.20 4.88 38.82
CA TYR A 338 -24.91 4.46 38.29
C TYR A 338 -24.11 5.69 37.89
N ALA A 339 -22.83 5.72 38.25
CA ALA A 339 -21.89 6.64 37.62
C ALA A 339 -21.38 5.97 36.34
N TYR A 340 -21.17 6.76 35.28
CA TYR A 340 -20.64 6.28 34.02
C TYR A 340 -19.79 7.33 33.31
N GLN A 341 -18.88 6.87 32.45
CA GLN A 341 -18.11 7.72 31.55
C GLN A 341 -17.78 6.95 30.27
N ALA A 342 -18.06 7.54 29.12
CA ALA A 342 -17.70 6.95 27.83
C ALA A 342 -16.24 7.25 27.47
N PHE A 343 -15.49 6.21 27.14
CA PHE A 343 -14.19 6.28 26.48
C PHE A 343 -14.29 5.75 25.05
N ALA A 344 -13.27 5.99 24.25
CA ALA A 344 -13.24 5.61 22.85
C ALA A 344 -13.55 4.12 22.65
N VAL A 345 -12.85 3.25 23.38
CA VAL A 345 -13.01 1.78 23.24
C VAL A 345 -14.22 1.23 23.99
N ASP A 346 -14.60 1.82 25.14
CA ASP A 346 -15.72 1.31 25.94
C ASP A 346 -16.29 2.37 26.91
N THR A 347 -17.49 2.14 27.43
CA THR A 347 -18.10 2.95 28.49
C THR A 347 -17.92 2.26 29.83
N LEU A 348 -17.25 2.94 30.75
CA LEU A 348 -17.14 2.50 32.14
C LEU A 348 -18.37 2.90 32.93
N TYR A 349 -18.80 2.03 33.84
CA TYR A 349 -19.86 2.33 34.79
C TYR A 349 -19.66 1.59 36.12
N ASN A 350 -20.22 2.13 37.18
CA ASN A 350 -20.32 1.47 38.49
C ASN A 350 -21.60 1.90 39.20
N LEU A 351 -22.08 1.06 40.12
CA LEU A 351 -23.20 1.42 41.00
C LEU A 351 -22.73 2.42 42.06
N VAL A 352 -23.50 3.47 42.36
CA VAL A 352 -23.20 4.42 43.44
C VAL A 352 -23.76 3.88 44.77
N PRO A 353 -22.98 3.89 45.88
CA PRO A 353 -21.65 4.48 46.07
C PRO A 353 -20.47 3.50 45.90
N ASN A 354 -20.64 2.37 45.21
CA ASN A 354 -19.63 1.34 45.02
C ASN A 354 -18.60 1.73 43.94
N TRP A 355 -17.75 2.72 44.24
CA TRP A 355 -16.77 3.30 43.30
C TRP A 355 -15.65 2.34 42.86
N GLY A 356 -15.42 1.24 43.58
CA GLY A 356 -14.41 0.24 43.24
C GLY A 356 -14.88 -0.87 42.30
N ASP A 357 -16.19 -1.03 42.06
CA ASP A 357 -16.76 -2.08 41.19
C ASP A 357 -16.99 -1.54 39.77
N LEU A 358 -15.91 -1.18 39.09
CA LEU A 358 -15.94 -0.67 37.72
C LEU A 358 -16.17 -1.80 36.72
N LYS A 359 -17.12 -1.57 35.80
CA LYS A 359 -17.51 -2.49 34.74
C LYS A 359 -17.50 -1.80 33.39
N MET A 360 -17.34 -2.61 32.36
CA MET A 360 -17.37 -2.16 30.97
C MET A 360 -18.74 -2.48 30.37
N LEU A 361 -19.32 -1.54 29.63
CA LEU A 361 -20.62 -1.71 28.98
C LEU A 361 -20.61 -2.88 27.99
N SER A 362 -19.48 -3.15 27.33
CA SER A 362 -19.31 -4.32 26.46
C SER A 362 -19.56 -5.66 27.17
N GLN A 363 -19.29 -5.76 28.48
CA GLN A 363 -19.49 -6.99 29.26
C GLN A 363 -20.97 -7.37 29.38
N ILE A 364 -21.88 -6.41 29.23
CA ILE A 364 -23.33 -6.64 29.25
C ILE A 364 -23.98 -6.50 27.86
N ALA A 365 -23.18 -6.40 26.79
CA ALA A 365 -23.67 -6.19 25.42
C ALA A 365 -24.69 -7.26 25.00
N ALA A 366 -24.39 -8.53 25.27
CA ALA A 366 -25.19 -9.69 24.87
C ALA A 366 -26.21 -10.17 25.91
N THR A 367 -26.40 -9.43 27.01
CA THR A 367 -27.31 -9.84 28.09
C THR A 367 -28.77 -9.92 27.60
N THR A 368 -29.49 -10.92 28.12
CA THR A 368 -30.94 -11.09 27.92
C THR A 368 -31.74 -10.86 29.19
N ASP A 369 -31.08 -10.62 30.33
CA ASP A 369 -31.76 -10.30 31.59
C ASP A 369 -32.48 -8.94 31.47
N PRO A 370 -33.81 -8.87 31.70
CA PRO A 370 -34.58 -7.65 31.45
C PRO A 370 -34.08 -6.40 32.20
N ALA A 371 -33.60 -6.54 33.43
CA ALA A 371 -33.08 -5.41 34.20
C ALA A 371 -31.73 -4.93 33.65
N THR A 372 -30.84 -5.86 33.33
CA THR A 372 -29.53 -5.57 32.74
C THR A 372 -29.65 -5.02 31.31
N VAL A 373 -30.64 -5.47 30.54
CA VAL A 373 -30.99 -4.92 29.21
C VAL A 373 -31.38 -3.45 29.32
N ARG A 374 -32.26 -3.08 30.28
CA ARG A 374 -32.62 -1.68 30.52
C ARG A 374 -31.41 -0.83 30.91
N LEU A 375 -30.54 -1.35 31.78
CA LEU A 375 -29.30 -0.67 32.14
C LEU A 375 -28.38 -0.48 30.93
N ARG A 376 -28.15 -1.54 30.14
CA ARG A 376 -27.35 -1.50 28.91
C ARG A 376 -27.87 -0.43 27.95
N ASP A 377 -29.17 -0.46 27.65
CA ASP A 377 -29.75 0.45 26.66
C ASP A 377 -29.77 1.90 27.17
N ALA A 378 -29.94 2.11 28.48
CA ALA A 378 -29.81 3.42 29.11
C ALA A 378 -28.36 3.96 29.03
N LEU A 379 -27.36 3.11 29.30
CA LEU A 379 -25.94 3.46 29.18
C LEU A 379 -25.53 3.69 27.72
N LEU A 380 -26.04 2.91 26.77
CA LEU A 380 -25.84 3.15 25.34
C LEU A 380 -26.46 4.48 24.91
N ALA A 381 -27.71 4.75 25.29
CA ALA A 381 -28.35 6.03 25.01
C ALA A 381 -27.56 7.22 25.59
N ALA A 382 -27.04 7.06 26.80
CA ALA A 382 -26.19 8.06 27.44
C ALA A 382 -24.83 8.24 26.72
N THR A 383 -24.21 7.15 26.27
CA THR A 383 -22.96 7.14 25.48
C THR A 383 -23.16 7.84 24.13
N TYR A 384 -24.20 7.49 23.39
CA TYR A 384 -24.55 8.14 22.12
C TYR A 384 -24.82 9.64 22.32
N LYS A 385 -25.54 10.00 23.39
CA LYS A 385 -25.78 11.41 23.72
C LYS A 385 -24.49 12.19 23.96
N GLN A 386 -23.49 11.60 24.62
CA GLN A 386 -22.16 12.23 24.79
C GLN A 386 -21.44 12.41 23.45
N ALA A 387 -21.63 11.49 22.51
CA ALA A 387 -21.16 11.62 21.14
C ALA A 387 -22.00 12.56 20.26
N ARG A 388 -23.02 13.23 20.82
CA ARG A 388 -24.00 14.06 20.08
C ARG A 388 -24.77 13.27 19.01
N ALA A 389 -25.09 12.02 19.33
CA ALA A 389 -25.87 11.11 18.49
C ALA A 389 -27.07 10.55 19.26
N THR A 390 -28.01 9.94 18.54
CA THR A 390 -29.17 9.26 19.13
C THR A 390 -29.02 7.75 19.02
N TYR A 391 -29.17 7.04 20.13
CA TYR A 391 -29.19 5.58 20.13
C TYR A 391 -30.56 5.06 19.73
N HIS A 392 -30.55 4.21 18.72
CA HIS A 392 -31.71 3.47 18.21
C HIS A 392 -31.46 1.96 18.35
N PRO A 393 -32.03 1.28 19.36
CA PRO A 393 -31.76 -0.13 19.63
C PRO A 393 -32.27 -1.09 18.54
N ASP A 394 -33.16 -0.60 17.68
CA ASP A 394 -33.78 -1.29 16.55
C ASP A 394 -33.01 -1.11 15.22
N TRP A 395 -32.02 -0.20 15.18
CA TRP A 395 -31.23 0.05 13.97
C TRP A 395 -30.09 -0.96 13.81
N ALA A 396 -29.93 -1.48 12.59
CA ALA A 396 -28.93 -2.50 12.26
C ALA A 396 -27.49 -2.06 12.60
N PHE A 397 -27.11 -0.82 12.30
CA PHE A 397 -25.79 -0.28 12.65
C PHE A 397 -25.50 -0.34 14.16
N HIS A 398 -26.49 -0.03 15.00
CA HIS A 398 -26.29 0.02 16.45
C HIS A 398 -26.26 -1.38 17.06
N GLN A 399 -27.12 -2.29 16.58
CA GLN A 399 -27.10 -3.69 17.00
C GLN A 399 -25.79 -4.39 16.63
N LEU A 400 -25.31 -4.17 15.40
CA LEU A 400 -24.06 -4.76 14.90
C LEU A 400 -22.84 -4.15 15.58
N ALA A 401 -22.79 -2.83 15.78
CA ALA A 401 -21.69 -2.20 16.50
C ALA A 401 -21.53 -2.75 17.92
N ARG A 402 -22.65 -2.94 18.63
CA ARG A 402 -22.67 -3.62 19.93
C ARG A 402 -22.16 -5.06 19.84
N GLY A 403 -22.55 -5.81 18.82
CA GLY A 403 -22.10 -7.18 18.61
C GLY A 403 -20.62 -7.29 18.25
N PHE A 404 -20.08 -6.33 17.50
CA PHE A 404 -18.68 -6.29 17.09
C PHE A 404 -17.75 -5.65 18.11
N ASN A 405 -18.28 -5.02 19.16
CA ASN A 405 -17.53 -4.29 20.18
C ASN A 405 -16.55 -3.26 19.59
N ILE A 406 -17.04 -2.39 18.70
CA ILE A 406 -16.22 -1.42 17.94
C ILE A 406 -16.10 -0.03 18.61
N GLY A 407 -16.39 0.04 19.90
CA GLY A 407 -16.26 1.26 20.72
C GLY A 407 -17.40 2.25 20.58
N ALA A 408 -17.20 3.44 21.13
CA ALA A 408 -18.19 4.52 21.16
C ALA A 408 -18.41 5.12 19.76
N PRO A 409 -19.64 5.60 19.45
CA PRO A 409 -19.88 6.35 18.21
C PRO A 409 -19.14 7.69 18.25
N LEU A 410 -18.70 8.17 17.09
CA LEU A 410 -17.95 9.43 16.97
C LEU A 410 -18.78 10.61 16.48
N GLY A 411 -20.10 10.46 16.38
CA GLY A 411 -21.04 11.48 15.91
C GLY A 411 -22.33 10.85 15.40
N GLU A 412 -23.20 11.65 14.80
CA GLU A 412 -24.35 11.13 14.05
C GLU A 412 -23.91 10.36 12.81
N GLY A 413 -24.79 9.47 12.32
CA GLY A 413 -24.62 8.86 11.02
C GLY A 413 -24.65 9.90 9.91
N SER A 414 -23.93 9.64 8.82
CA SER A 414 -23.90 10.52 7.66
C SER A 414 -24.11 9.74 6.37
N GLN A 415 -24.05 10.46 5.25
CA GLN A 415 -24.03 9.87 3.94
C GLN A 415 -22.87 10.44 3.11
N VAL A 416 -22.21 9.57 2.36
CA VAL A 416 -21.23 9.95 1.33
C VAL A 416 -21.80 9.56 -0.02
N LYS A 417 -21.75 10.50 -0.96
CA LYS A 417 -22.16 10.27 -2.35
C LYS A 417 -20.93 10.12 -3.21
N LEU A 418 -20.79 8.96 -3.85
CA LEU A 418 -19.76 8.70 -4.84
C LEU A 418 -20.44 8.43 -6.17
N GLU A 419 -20.18 9.32 -7.12
CA GLU A 419 -20.78 9.28 -8.45
C GLU A 419 -22.32 9.29 -8.35
N GLN A 420 -22.98 8.18 -8.70
CA GLN A 420 -24.44 8.03 -8.60
C GLN A 420 -24.91 7.22 -7.38
N THR A 421 -23.99 6.72 -6.55
CA THR A 421 -24.32 5.86 -5.40
C THR A 421 -24.18 6.65 -4.11
N THR A 422 -25.20 6.55 -3.24
CA THR A 422 -25.14 7.10 -1.89
C THR A 422 -24.91 5.97 -0.89
N TYR A 423 -23.95 6.16 0.00
CA TYR A 423 -23.63 5.25 1.10
C TYR A 423 -24.00 5.92 2.41
N ALA A 424 -24.76 5.23 3.26
CA ALA A 424 -24.95 5.64 4.65
C ALA A 424 -23.86 5.04 5.51
N LEU A 425 -23.39 5.77 6.50
CA LEU A 425 -22.30 5.33 7.37
C LEU A 425 -22.41 5.86 8.80
N GLN A 426 -21.93 5.05 9.74
CA GLN A 426 -21.77 5.40 11.15
C GLN A 426 -20.34 5.07 11.56
N VAL A 427 -19.64 6.10 12.02
CA VAL A 427 -18.24 5.99 12.47
C VAL A 427 -18.24 5.70 13.97
N TYR A 428 -17.50 4.66 14.34
CA TYR A 428 -17.18 4.30 15.73
C TYR A 428 -15.69 4.42 15.96
N ALA A 429 -15.27 4.40 17.22
CA ALA A 429 -13.88 4.59 17.59
C ALA A 429 -12.93 3.56 16.95
N LEU A 430 -13.36 2.31 16.75
CA LEU A 430 -12.49 1.26 16.20
C LEU A 430 -12.79 0.86 14.75
N ASP A 431 -13.92 1.28 14.20
CA ASP A 431 -14.34 0.90 12.83
C ASP A 431 -15.49 1.78 12.32
N THR A 432 -15.77 1.71 11.02
CA THR A 432 -16.91 2.37 10.39
C THR A 432 -17.83 1.35 9.77
N LEU A 433 -19.12 1.41 10.11
CA LEU A 433 -20.16 0.64 9.45
C LEU A 433 -20.76 1.45 8.31
N TYR A 434 -21.03 0.80 7.18
CA TYR A 434 -21.63 1.45 6.02
C TYR A 434 -22.58 0.53 5.25
N ASN A 435 -23.52 1.09 4.51
CA ASN A 435 -24.41 0.37 3.60
C ASN A 435 -24.77 1.25 2.40
N VAL A 436 -25.16 0.63 1.28
CA VAL A 436 -25.69 1.35 0.12
C VAL A 436 -27.11 1.82 0.44
N VAL A 437 -27.47 3.06 0.10
CA VAL A 437 -28.84 3.58 0.23
C VAL A 437 -29.65 3.21 -1.03
N PRO A 438 -30.89 2.69 -0.88
CA PRO A 438 -31.69 2.52 0.34
C PRO A 438 -31.59 1.12 0.99
N ASN A 439 -30.56 0.33 0.71
CA ASN A 439 -30.38 -1.01 1.26
C ASN A 439 -29.83 -0.99 2.70
N TRP A 440 -30.67 -0.61 3.66
CA TRP A 440 -30.32 -0.41 5.07
C TRP A 440 -29.93 -1.67 5.84
N SER A 441 -30.27 -2.87 5.34
CA SER A 441 -29.95 -4.14 5.99
C SER A 441 -28.60 -4.74 5.57
N ALA A 442 -28.05 -4.31 4.42
CA ALA A 442 -26.77 -4.81 3.90
C ALA A 442 -25.57 -4.05 4.49
N VAL A 443 -25.42 -4.13 5.81
CA VAL A 443 -24.34 -3.46 6.54
C VAL A 443 -22.99 -4.15 6.28
N LYS A 444 -21.98 -3.35 5.96
CA LYS A 444 -20.58 -3.74 5.75
C LYS A 444 -19.67 -2.95 6.70
N ARG A 445 -18.43 -3.41 6.87
CA ARG A 445 -17.41 -2.76 7.69
C ARG A 445 -16.31 -2.17 6.82
N LEU A 446 -15.85 -0.96 7.14
CA LEU A 446 -14.72 -0.33 6.48
C LEU A 446 -13.47 -1.20 6.59
N ARG A 447 -13.26 -1.88 7.72
CA ARG A 447 -12.14 -2.83 7.86
C ARG A 447 -12.14 -3.95 6.83
N ASP A 448 -13.30 -4.51 6.49
CA ASP A 448 -13.37 -5.64 5.57
C ASP A 448 -13.03 -5.17 4.16
N LEU A 449 -13.50 -3.97 3.81
CA LEU A 449 -13.11 -3.28 2.57
C LEU A 449 -11.61 -2.99 2.55
N ALA A 450 -11.06 -2.42 3.62
CA ALA A 450 -9.64 -2.11 3.75
C ALA A 450 -8.74 -3.35 3.59
N THR A 451 -9.09 -4.45 4.26
CA THR A 451 -8.37 -5.73 4.17
C THR A 451 -8.45 -6.31 2.75
N SER A 452 -9.60 -6.21 2.08
CA SER A 452 -9.73 -6.67 0.69
C SER A 452 -8.81 -5.93 -0.29
N GLN A 453 -8.43 -4.69 0.03
CA GLN A 453 -7.51 -3.85 -0.76
C GLN A 453 -6.06 -3.94 -0.26
N GLY A 454 -5.74 -4.85 0.66
CA GLY A 454 -4.37 -5.09 1.13
C GLY A 454 -3.87 -4.13 2.22
N MET A 455 -4.73 -3.33 2.86
CA MET A 455 -4.35 -2.54 4.02
C MET A 455 -4.30 -3.40 5.30
N ALA A 456 -3.22 -3.27 6.06
CA ALA A 456 -3.04 -3.92 7.35
C ALA A 456 -4.14 -3.47 8.35
N VAL A 457 -4.52 -4.40 9.22
CA VAL A 457 -5.76 -4.46 10.00
C VAL A 457 -6.18 -3.14 10.66
N LEU A 458 -7.39 -2.68 10.36
CA LEU A 458 -8.11 -1.66 11.15
C LEU A 458 -8.70 -2.32 12.42
N GLY A 459 -8.18 -1.98 13.60
CA GLY A 459 -8.82 -2.19 14.91
C GLY A 459 -9.15 -3.63 15.35
N ALA A 460 -8.23 -4.60 15.25
CA ALA A 460 -8.45 -5.93 15.88
C ALA A 460 -8.47 -5.88 17.42
N ALA A 461 -9.11 -6.88 18.04
CA ALA A 461 -9.06 -7.12 19.49
C ALA A 461 -7.70 -7.74 19.87
N MET A 462 -7.19 -7.43 21.07
CA MET A 462 -5.83 -7.76 21.57
C MET A 462 -5.55 -9.28 21.66
N GLU A 463 -4.33 -9.67 21.29
CA GLU A 463 -3.53 -10.74 21.92
C GLU A 463 -2.11 -10.19 22.24
N GLU A 464 -1.45 -10.76 23.26
CA GLU A 464 -0.28 -10.23 24.02
C GLU A 464 1.09 -10.29 23.31
N ALA A 465 2.04 -9.45 23.74
CA ALA A 465 3.36 -9.16 23.12
C ALA A 465 4.58 -9.59 23.98
N ASP A 466 5.77 -9.73 23.37
CA ASP A 466 7.07 -9.91 24.05
C ASP A 466 8.30 -9.30 23.29
N THR A 467 9.40 -8.97 23.99
CA THR A 467 10.59 -8.14 23.55
C THR A 467 11.96 -8.77 23.91
N PRO A 468 13.13 -8.43 23.25
CA PRO A 468 14.30 -7.78 23.93
C PRO A 468 15.40 -7.01 23.07
N GLN A 469 16.45 -6.45 23.77
CA GLN A 469 17.51 -5.40 23.45
C GLN A 469 18.98 -5.84 23.02
N PRO A 470 19.97 -4.91 22.71
CA PRO A 470 21.26 -5.08 21.94
C PRO A 470 22.63 -4.70 22.62
N ASP A 471 23.80 -4.69 21.89
CA ASP A 471 25.09 -3.97 22.22
C ASP A 471 26.25 -3.90 21.13
N GLY A 472 27.05 -2.79 21.04
CA GLY A 472 28.49 -2.71 20.56
C GLY A 472 28.99 -1.57 19.58
N ALA A 473 30.15 -0.88 19.81
CA ALA A 473 30.61 0.42 19.19
C ALA A 473 32.10 0.56 18.66
N TRP A 474 32.47 1.63 17.87
CA TRP A 474 33.81 2.34 17.67
C TRP A 474 33.82 3.47 16.51
N GLU A 475 34.94 4.19 16.12
CA GLU A 475 35.09 5.56 15.49
C GLU A 475 36.29 5.76 14.45
N PRO A 476 36.33 6.81 13.54
CA PRO A 476 37.40 7.09 12.51
C PRO A 476 38.01 8.57 12.35
N PRO A 477 38.98 8.85 11.40
CA PRO A 477 39.70 10.16 11.13
C PRO A 477 39.52 10.88 9.73
N THR A 478 40.14 12.07 9.43
CA THR A 478 39.68 13.15 8.47
C THR A 478 40.48 13.54 7.15
N THR A 479 39.75 13.98 6.06
CA THR A 479 39.99 14.89 4.84
C THR A 479 40.71 14.50 3.48
N VAL A 480 40.07 14.72 2.27
CA VAL A 480 40.56 14.47 0.84
C VAL A 480 39.95 15.41 -0.26
N ASP A 481 40.64 15.64 -1.42
CA ASP A 481 40.29 16.46 -2.63
C ASP A 481 39.46 15.69 -3.73
N LEU A 482 38.45 16.30 -4.39
CA LEU A 482 37.35 15.57 -5.11
C LEU A 482 37.15 15.94 -6.62
N HIS A 483 36.97 14.96 -7.53
CA HIS A 483 36.65 15.14 -8.97
C HIS A 483 35.88 13.94 -9.60
N ILE A 484 35.19 14.15 -10.75
CA ILE A 484 34.42 13.10 -11.48
C ILE A 484 35.24 12.48 -12.61
N VAL A 485 35.36 11.15 -12.63
CA VAL A 485 35.96 10.37 -13.71
C VAL A 485 34.85 9.71 -14.54
N ARG A 486 34.91 9.79 -15.88
CA ARG A 486 33.95 9.06 -16.73
C ARG A 486 34.39 7.61 -16.91
N ALA A 487 33.46 6.69 -16.66
CA ALA A 487 33.68 5.27 -16.90
C ALA A 487 34.01 5.01 -18.39
N SER A 488 34.92 4.08 -18.64
CA SER A 488 35.25 3.58 -19.97
C SER A 488 35.36 2.06 -19.91
N PRO A 489 34.40 1.30 -20.49
CA PRO A 489 33.26 1.78 -21.26
C PRO A 489 32.15 2.43 -20.41
N GLN A 490 31.27 3.20 -21.05
CA GLN A 490 30.05 3.76 -20.43
C GLN A 490 28.96 2.69 -20.30
N ALA A 491 28.08 2.81 -19.31
CA ALA A 491 27.00 1.87 -19.08
C ALA A 491 25.84 2.04 -20.07
N THR A 492 25.18 0.94 -20.41
CA THR A 492 24.13 0.88 -21.44
C THR A 492 22.71 0.71 -20.89
N ALA A 493 22.55 0.54 -19.56
CA ALA A 493 21.26 0.31 -18.90
C ALA A 493 20.48 1.62 -18.62
N TRP A 494 19.92 2.23 -19.67
CA TRP A 494 19.16 3.48 -19.59
C TRP A 494 18.07 3.61 -20.67
N GLY A 495 17.11 4.53 -20.48
CA GLY A 495 16.05 4.85 -21.44
C GLY A 495 15.78 6.35 -21.57
N GLU A 496 14.76 6.74 -22.32
CA GLU A 496 14.41 8.16 -22.51
C GLU A 496 13.58 8.72 -21.34
N ARG A 497 13.87 9.97 -20.94
CA ARG A 497 13.14 10.67 -19.86
C ARG A 497 11.71 11.09 -20.25
N GLY A 498 11.46 11.24 -21.55
CA GLY A 498 10.13 11.57 -22.07
C GLY A 498 9.64 12.97 -21.68
N GLY A 499 10.56 13.94 -21.61
CA GLY A 499 10.25 15.35 -21.34
C GLY A 499 9.94 15.70 -19.89
N ARG A 500 10.08 14.75 -18.95
CA ARG A 500 10.01 15.05 -17.51
C ARG A 500 11.30 15.74 -17.05
N PRO A 501 11.22 16.82 -16.25
CA PRO A 501 12.40 17.42 -15.66
C PRO A 501 13.04 16.46 -14.66
N ILE A 502 14.35 16.64 -14.44
CA ILE A 502 15.07 15.97 -13.37
C ILE A 502 14.86 16.83 -12.12
N ASP A 503 14.14 16.29 -11.15
CA ASP A 503 13.84 16.98 -9.89
C ASP A 503 14.28 16.18 -8.66
N MET A 504 14.86 14.99 -8.88
CA MET A 504 15.29 14.10 -7.80
C MET A 504 16.68 13.49 -8.03
N ILE A 505 17.33 13.14 -6.93
CA ILE A 505 18.51 12.28 -6.87
C ILE A 505 18.17 11.09 -5.97
N ILE A 506 18.34 9.85 -6.43
CA ILE A 506 18.05 8.64 -5.64
C ILE A 506 19.35 7.89 -5.37
N ILE A 507 19.70 7.74 -4.09
CA ILE A 507 20.95 7.12 -3.64
C ILE A 507 20.74 5.64 -3.31
N HIS A 508 21.64 4.77 -3.79
CA HIS A 508 21.62 3.32 -3.64
C HIS A 508 22.83 2.82 -2.88
N GLY A 509 22.63 2.01 -1.84
CA GLY A 509 23.72 1.34 -1.13
C GLY A 509 24.07 0.02 -1.80
N LEU A 510 25.23 -0.07 -2.43
CA LEU A 510 25.62 -1.22 -3.23
C LEU A 510 26.68 -2.06 -2.49
N PRO A 511 26.37 -3.31 -2.12
CA PRO A 511 27.32 -4.17 -1.44
C PRO A 511 28.40 -4.66 -2.42
N GLY A 512 29.65 -4.67 -1.95
CA GLY A 512 30.80 -5.15 -2.73
C GLY A 512 31.75 -4.04 -3.17
N GLY A 513 32.97 -4.44 -3.56
CA GLY A 513 34.04 -3.50 -3.88
C GLY A 513 33.81 -2.70 -5.18
N ALA A 514 34.32 -1.47 -5.22
CA ALA A 514 34.16 -0.54 -6.35
C ALA A 514 34.43 -1.15 -7.73
N ASP A 515 35.56 -1.83 -7.94
CA ASP A 515 35.95 -2.40 -9.24
C ASP A 515 34.94 -3.42 -9.77
N ALA A 516 34.44 -4.30 -8.89
CA ALA A 516 33.48 -5.33 -9.27
C ALA A 516 32.10 -4.73 -9.58
N THR A 517 31.67 -3.74 -8.79
CA THR A 517 30.40 -3.05 -8.99
C THR A 517 30.39 -2.23 -10.29
N LEU A 518 31.48 -1.50 -10.55
CA LEU A 518 31.63 -0.72 -11.79
C LEU A 518 31.71 -1.63 -13.02
N ALA A 519 32.44 -2.75 -12.94
CA ALA A 519 32.49 -3.73 -14.02
C ALA A 519 31.09 -4.32 -14.32
N ALA A 520 30.30 -4.61 -13.29
CA ALA A 520 28.94 -5.14 -13.45
C ALA A 520 27.97 -4.11 -14.05
N MET A 521 28.07 -2.83 -13.67
CA MET A 521 27.21 -1.78 -14.21
C MET A 521 27.56 -1.37 -15.64
N THR A 522 28.85 -1.43 -16.01
CA THR A 522 29.34 -1.07 -17.34
C THR A 522 29.36 -2.24 -18.32
N ASP A 523 29.01 -3.45 -17.87
CA ASP A 523 28.75 -4.58 -18.73
C ASP A 523 27.63 -4.24 -19.74
N MET A 524 27.86 -4.54 -21.02
CA MET A 524 26.92 -4.19 -22.09
C MET A 524 25.53 -4.84 -21.91
N GLU A 525 25.46 -5.95 -21.18
CA GLU A 525 24.21 -6.65 -20.86
C GLU A 525 23.60 -6.26 -19.51
N SER A 526 24.17 -5.28 -18.82
CA SER A 526 23.63 -4.81 -17.57
C SER A 526 22.17 -4.36 -17.72
N ARG A 527 21.34 -4.67 -16.73
CA ARG A 527 19.93 -4.25 -16.62
C ARG A 527 19.70 -3.34 -15.42
N PHE A 528 20.78 -2.87 -14.81
CA PHE A 528 20.80 -1.94 -13.70
C PHE A 528 22.06 -1.08 -13.78
N ALA A 529 21.89 0.24 -13.84
CA ALA A 529 22.98 1.18 -13.71
C ALA A 529 22.49 2.45 -13.04
N THR A 530 23.35 3.06 -12.24
CA THR A 530 23.17 4.42 -11.73
C THR A 530 23.89 5.41 -12.65
N HIS A 531 23.59 6.70 -12.53
CA HIS A 531 24.30 7.73 -13.31
C HIS A 531 25.70 7.96 -12.76
N TYR A 532 25.85 7.92 -11.43
CA TYR A 532 27.14 8.02 -10.74
C TYR A 532 27.34 6.89 -9.75
N TYR A 533 28.60 6.61 -9.43
CA TYR A 533 29.03 5.73 -8.35
C TYR A 533 30.09 6.43 -7.48
N VAL A 534 30.01 6.32 -6.15
CA VAL A 534 30.97 6.90 -5.21
C VAL A 534 31.61 5.81 -4.35
N GLY A 535 32.93 5.63 -4.50
CA GLY A 535 33.74 4.67 -3.75
C GLY A 535 34.02 5.12 -2.32
N LEU A 536 34.45 4.19 -1.46
CA LEU A 536 34.78 4.47 -0.05
C LEU A 536 35.94 5.47 0.12
N ASP A 537 36.84 5.51 -0.86
CA ASP A 537 37.96 6.44 -0.94
C ASP A 537 37.56 7.85 -1.43
N GLY A 538 36.28 8.05 -1.75
CA GLY A 538 35.76 9.31 -2.29
C GLY A 538 35.88 9.47 -3.80
N ALA A 539 36.32 8.44 -4.54
CA ALA A 539 36.35 8.49 -6.00
C ALA A 539 34.93 8.51 -6.58
N ILE A 540 34.66 9.44 -7.51
CA ILE A 540 33.35 9.58 -8.17
C ILE A 540 33.48 9.15 -9.64
N THR A 541 32.69 8.16 -10.04
CA THR A 541 32.65 7.66 -11.41
C THR A 541 31.29 7.92 -12.07
N GLN A 542 31.25 8.54 -13.26
CA GLN A 542 30.03 8.70 -14.06
C GLN A 542 29.86 7.55 -15.05
N LEU A 543 28.74 6.82 -14.95
CA LEU A 543 28.44 5.64 -15.76
C LEU A 543 27.38 5.88 -16.84
N VAL A 544 26.42 6.77 -16.60
CA VAL A 544 25.34 7.11 -17.56
C VAL A 544 25.20 8.63 -17.61
N ASP A 545 25.03 9.18 -18.82
CA ASP A 545 24.76 10.60 -19.03
C ASP A 545 23.39 11.01 -18.45
N GLU A 546 23.32 12.21 -17.87
CA GLU A 546 22.14 12.66 -17.12
C GLU A 546 20.92 12.97 -17.99
N ASP A 547 21.10 13.23 -19.29
CA ASP A 547 20.01 13.43 -20.24
C ASP A 547 19.21 12.13 -20.51
N LYS A 548 19.73 10.99 -20.06
CA LYS A 548 19.08 9.67 -20.09
C LYS A 548 18.51 9.29 -18.73
N ALA A 549 17.51 8.43 -18.72
CA ALA A 549 16.90 7.85 -17.53
C ALA A 549 17.57 6.50 -17.21
N ALA A 550 18.61 6.49 -16.36
CA ALA A 550 19.24 5.24 -15.94
C ALA A 550 18.24 4.30 -15.25
N TRP A 551 18.39 2.98 -15.45
CA TRP A 551 17.47 1.98 -14.91
C TRP A 551 17.88 1.62 -13.48
N HIS A 552 17.49 2.44 -12.50
CA HIS A 552 17.89 2.25 -11.11
C HIS A 552 16.74 2.14 -10.10
N ALA A 553 15.60 2.79 -10.37
CA ALA A 553 14.46 2.90 -9.43
C ALA A 553 13.12 2.35 -9.98
N GLY A 554 12.89 2.30 -11.29
CA GLY A 554 11.65 1.74 -11.84
C GLY A 554 10.36 2.39 -11.29
N MET A 555 9.32 1.61 -11.00
CA MET A 555 8.09 2.09 -10.37
C MET A 555 8.19 2.00 -8.85
N ALA A 556 7.95 3.11 -8.17
CA ALA A 556 7.91 3.19 -6.71
C ALA A 556 6.94 4.30 -6.27
N THR A 557 6.57 4.29 -4.99
CA THR A 557 5.72 5.33 -4.38
C THR A 557 6.61 6.41 -3.76
N LEU A 558 6.42 7.67 -4.13
CA LEU A 558 7.00 8.82 -3.44
C LEU A 558 5.90 9.83 -3.15
N SER A 559 5.76 10.26 -1.89
CA SER A 559 4.70 11.18 -1.44
C SER A 559 3.31 10.75 -1.95
N GLY A 560 3.02 9.45 -1.80
CA GLY A 560 1.76 8.84 -2.19
C GLY A 560 1.51 8.62 -3.69
N THR A 561 2.41 9.01 -4.60
CA THR A 561 2.19 8.83 -6.05
C THR A 561 2.98 7.65 -6.61
N TRP A 562 2.31 6.69 -7.27
CA TRP A 562 2.94 5.54 -7.95
C TRP A 562 3.30 5.87 -9.40
N TYR A 563 4.58 6.13 -9.67
CA TYR A 563 5.05 6.46 -11.03
C TYR A 563 6.51 6.05 -11.28
N ASN A 564 6.93 6.11 -12.55
CA ASN A 564 8.26 5.68 -12.95
C ASN A 564 9.30 6.73 -12.54
N LEU A 565 9.99 6.50 -11.42
CA LEU A 565 10.93 7.46 -10.84
C LEU A 565 12.18 7.64 -11.71
N ASN A 566 12.60 6.62 -12.49
CA ASN A 566 13.79 6.71 -13.37
C ASN A 566 13.76 7.95 -14.28
N ARG A 567 12.57 8.37 -14.72
CA ARG A 567 12.41 9.44 -15.70
C ARG A 567 12.62 10.83 -15.12
N SER A 568 12.42 10.99 -13.82
CA SER A 568 12.54 12.27 -13.11
C SER A 568 13.67 12.27 -12.07
N SER A 569 14.47 11.20 -11.98
CA SER A 569 15.58 11.11 -11.02
C SER A 569 16.97 10.88 -11.65
N ILE A 570 18.01 11.22 -10.88
CA ILE A 570 19.41 10.81 -11.05
C ILE A 570 19.76 9.76 -9.99
N GLY A 571 19.95 8.50 -10.40
CA GLY A 571 20.51 7.46 -9.53
C GLY A 571 21.97 7.68 -9.19
N VAL A 572 22.34 7.59 -7.90
CA VAL A 572 23.73 7.59 -7.40
C VAL A 572 23.96 6.32 -6.60
N GLY A 573 24.89 5.47 -7.03
CA GLY A 573 25.33 4.30 -6.27
C GLY A 573 26.45 4.67 -5.32
N ILE A 574 26.48 4.07 -4.14
CA ILE A 574 27.59 4.20 -3.20
C ILE A 574 28.06 2.84 -2.73
N GLU A 575 29.37 2.70 -2.61
CA GLU A 575 30.00 1.49 -2.09
C GLU A 575 29.62 1.23 -0.62
N ARG A 576 29.26 -0.01 -0.30
CA ARG A 576 29.05 -0.45 1.09
C ARG A 576 30.09 -1.47 1.53
N PRO A 577 30.82 -1.22 2.63
CA PRO A 577 31.77 -2.19 3.17
C PRO A 577 31.04 -3.34 3.87
N ALA A 578 31.75 -4.45 4.05
CA ALA A 578 31.23 -5.59 4.80
C ALA A 578 30.98 -5.21 6.27
N GLY A 579 29.76 -5.45 6.77
CA GLY A 579 29.40 -5.27 8.20
C GLY A 579 28.67 -3.96 8.58
N TRP A 580 28.14 -3.21 7.62
CA TRP A 580 27.47 -1.92 7.87
C TRP A 580 25.93 -2.03 8.09
N PRO A 581 25.32 -1.33 9.08
CA PRO A 581 25.97 -0.48 10.08
C PRO A 581 26.18 -1.22 11.42
N VAL A 582 27.42 -1.53 11.76
CA VAL A 582 27.82 -1.71 13.15
C VAL A 582 29.16 -1.05 13.32
N ALA A 583 29.25 -0.22 14.36
CA ALA A 583 30.46 0.49 14.68
C ALA A 583 31.54 -0.48 15.24
N PRO A 584 32.84 -0.24 14.94
CA PRO A 584 33.34 0.96 14.28
C PRO A 584 33.04 1.02 12.80
N ALA A 585 32.47 2.16 12.39
CA ALA A 585 32.41 2.51 10.99
C ALA A 585 33.85 2.52 10.45
N GLN A 586 34.11 1.73 9.41
CA GLN A 586 35.23 2.04 8.53
C GLN A 586 35.09 3.51 8.10
N ASN A 587 36.21 4.22 7.96
CA ASN A 587 36.22 5.65 7.68
C ASN A 587 35.51 5.98 6.35
N THR A 588 34.27 6.45 6.41
CA THR A 588 33.45 6.85 5.25
C THR A 588 33.54 8.34 4.94
N ASP A 589 34.36 9.10 5.67
CA ASP A 589 34.41 10.56 5.55
C ASP A 589 34.71 11.01 4.11
N ALA A 590 35.63 10.32 3.43
CA ALA A 590 35.99 10.61 2.04
C ALA A 590 34.83 10.39 1.07
N GLN A 591 34.11 9.27 1.21
CA GLN A 591 32.90 8.96 0.42
C GLN A 591 31.77 9.97 0.68
N ILE A 592 31.55 10.35 1.94
CA ILE A 592 30.53 11.34 2.29
C ILE A 592 30.91 12.71 1.73
N MET A 593 32.16 13.17 1.88
CA MET A 593 32.61 14.43 1.28
C MET A 593 32.45 14.43 -0.25
N ALA A 594 32.81 13.32 -0.91
CA ALA A 594 32.64 13.12 -2.35
C ALA A 594 31.18 13.21 -2.78
N LEU A 595 30.31 12.49 -2.06
CA LEU A 595 28.88 12.49 -2.32
C LEU A 595 28.29 13.90 -2.13
N ARG A 596 28.63 14.59 -1.04
CA ARG A 596 28.23 16.00 -0.81
C ARG A 596 28.62 16.89 -1.97
N TRP A 597 29.87 16.81 -2.42
CA TRP A 597 30.37 17.61 -3.53
C TRP A 597 29.65 17.26 -4.86
N LEU A 598 29.41 15.98 -5.12
CA LEU A 598 28.69 15.52 -6.31
C LEU A 598 27.24 16.02 -6.34
N LEU A 599 26.54 15.92 -5.21
CA LEU A 599 25.15 16.39 -5.10
C LEU A 599 25.05 17.87 -5.48
N ARG A 600 25.93 18.73 -4.95
CA ARG A 600 25.97 20.17 -5.33
C ARG A 600 26.14 20.39 -6.82
N ASN A 601 27.00 19.61 -7.45
CA ASN A 601 27.26 19.75 -8.88
C ASN A 601 26.06 19.31 -9.73
N ILE A 602 25.28 18.31 -9.28
CA ILE A 602 24.04 17.89 -9.95
C ILE A 602 22.95 18.95 -9.74
N ASP A 603 22.80 19.45 -8.52
CA ASP A 603 21.86 20.54 -8.21
C ASP A 603 22.14 21.80 -9.03
N GLN A 604 23.37 22.30 -9.10
CA GLN A 604 23.69 23.50 -9.89
C GLN A 604 23.28 23.40 -11.37
N ARG A 605 23.20 22.19 -11.91
CA ARG A 605 22.78 21.94 -13.30
C ARG A 605 21.26 21.79 -13.46
N HIS A 606 20.58 21.18 -12.48
CA HIS A 606 19.17 20.77 -12.62
C HIS A 606 18.20 21.45 -11.64
N GLY A 607 18.71 22.18 -10.65
CA GLY A 607 17.93 22.84 -9.59
C GLY A 607 17.24 21.83 -8.67
N ILE A 608 18.00 20.87 -8.13
CA ILE A 608 17.46 19.78 -7.31
C ILE A 608 17.24 20.28 -5.89
N SER A 609 16.01 20.24 -5.40
CA SER A 609 15.75 20.61 -4.02
C SER A 609 16.35 19.59 -3.05
N ALA A 610 16.65 20.03 -1.83
CA ALA A 610 17.13 19.16 -0.76
C ALA A 610 16.22 17.93 -0.57
N GLU A 611 14.91 18.10 -0.64
CA GLU A 611 13.91 17.03 -0.52
C GLU A 611 13.93 16.07 -1.72
N GLY A 612 14.41 16.55 -2.88
CA GLY A 612 14.62 15.74 -4.08
C GLY A 612 15.73 14.70 -3.93
N VAL A 613 16.60 14.80 -2.90
CA VAL A 613 17.58 13.75 -2.57
C VAL A 613 16.92 12.69 -1.70
N LEU A 614 16.81 11.47 -2.23
CA LEU A 614 16.09 10.34 -1.64
C LEU A 614 17.01 9.12 -1.55
N LEU A 615 16.69 8.19 -0.67
CA LEU A 615 17.34 6.89 -0.61
C LEU A 615 16.45 5.85 -1.31
N TRP A 616 17.05 4.89 -1.99
CA TRP A 616 16.30 3.82 -2.66
C TRP A 616 15.55 2.92 -1.66
N GLY A 617 16.17 2.63 -0.51
CA GLY A 617 15.55 1.86 0.58
C GLY A 617 14.25 2.48 1.12
N SER A 618 14.13 3.82 1.10
CA SER A 618 12.90 4.54 1.49
C SER A 618 11.79 4.53 0.42
N LEU A 619 12.03 3.91 -0.74
CA LEU A 619 11.10 3.90 -1.88
C LEU A 619 10.63 2.50 -2.30
N ALA A 620 11.41 1.44 -2.03
CA ALA A 620 11.20 0.13 -2.63
C ALA A 620 10.85 -1.01 -1.65
N SER A 621 10.70 -0.74 -0.36
CA SER A 621 10.42 -1.75 0.68
C SER A 621 11.29 -3.01 0.55
N SER A 622 12.59 -2.83 0.30
CA SER A 622 13.60 -3.89 0.29
C SER A 622 14.72 -3.53 1.27
N ASP A 623 15.02 -4.47 2.17
CA ASP A 623 16.02 -4.44 3.25
C ASP A 623 16.12 -3.09 3.99
N GLU A 624 15.37 -2.98 5.09
CA GLU A 624 15.38 -1.87 6.06
C GLU A 624 16.78 -1.51 6.58
N GLY A 625 17.80 -2.38 6.43
CA GLY A 625 19.19 -2.09 6.81
C GLY A 625 20.11 -1.66 5.65
N SER A 626 19.58 -1.41 4.45
CA SER A 626 20.44 -1.25 3.27
C SER A 626 21.14 0.12 3.17
N LEU A 627 20.63 1.13 3.88
CA LEU A 627 21.19 2.47 3.92
C LEU A 627 21.23 3.12 5.33
N ASP A 628 21.08 2.32 6.39
CA ASP A 628 21.17 2.77 7.79
C ASP A 628 22.58 3.29 8.16
N GLY A 629 22.65 4.53 8.63
CA GLY A 629 23.91 5.18 9.06
C GLY A 629 24.51 6.13 8.03
N LEU A 630 23.89 6.28 6.85
CA LEU A 630 24.25 7.33 5.91
C LEU A 630 23.49 8.62 6.27
N PRO A 631 24.18 9.75 6.51
CA PRO A 631 23.56 10.94 7.06
C PRO A 631 22.82 11.73 5.95
N LEU A 632 21.62 11.26 5.58
CA LEU A 632 20.82 11.84 4.51
C LEU A 632 20.58 13.34 4.73
N ASP A 633 20.35 13.77 5.96
CA ASP A 633 20.17 15.19 6.29
C ASP A 633 21.43 16.02 6.00
N VAL A 634 22.62 15.51 6.31
CA VAL A 634 23.91 16.16 6.00
C VAL A 634 24.19 16.22 4.49
N LEU A 635 23.68 15.25 3.73
CA LEU A 635 23.76 15.24 2.27
C LEU A 635 22.78 16.23 1.62
N ARG A 636 21.61 16.42 2.24
CA ARG A 636 20.58 17.38 1.81
C ARG A 636 20.98 18.83 2.09
N GLU A 637 21.66 19.08 3.22
CA GLU A 637 22.18 20.40 3.60
C GLU A 637 23.09 21.04 2.55
N VAL A 638 23.72 20.23 1.69
CA VAL A 638 24.67 20.75 0.71
C VAL A 638 23.97 21.39 -0.49
N LEU A 639 22.68 21.11 -0.68
CA LEU A 639 21.82 21.65 -1.75
C LEU A 639 20.97 22.85 -1.29
N ALA A 640 21.11 23.26 -0.02
CA ALA A 640 20.37 24.37 0.57
C ALA A 640 21.04 25.73 0.36
#